data_AF-A0A2E7SS62-F1
#
_entry.id   AF-A0A2E7SS62-F1
#
_cell.length_a   1.000
_cell.length_b   1.000
_cell.length_c   1.000
_cell.angle_alpha   90.00
_cell.angle_beta   90.00
_cell.angle_gamma   90.00
#
_symmetry.space_group_name_H-M   'P 1'
#
loop_
_entity.id
_entity.type
_entity.pdbx_description
1 polymer ?
#
loop_
_entity_poly.entity_id
_entity_poly.type
_entity_poly.pdbx_seq_one_letter_code
_entity_poly.pdbx_strand_id
1 'polypeptide(L)'
;MLWAVSAQADGVVISELMPVNRMTLADDDGDFSDWIEIHNPTDQPVNLLNHGLSDDSAAPFKWRFPEHVLEPGERTLVFASGKDRRATRPRPSPVEAGLPRTIPGLSLWLDASDTGSMIVDGNGAVQHWKSKTEQPPQIDPEVNNPIDPGTVMGLKLWLDSSDIGQLQTDRGRLAQWRDKSGDNRHAEQSRFLSRPNVFEPPTGPPLIVLDGKDDHLIFDRIDNVQSVFWVVAEHQKSALGYKPLLGDSEKYHFARAMNGSMFHDSRNSVGREGRAWVDGTEVNPFHAPLPIGRLGLVTSISDKPGAASNLASDRFLPGRSWHGRIAEVLLFDRVLDEPTRIGIEYYLVNKWNLTNQYASLSGDTASQPDATSQPQLVTDPLSGRPFLRFDGLDDVLVTRRRMEARTVFIVAREAAHATKSHRALVGDFKYSHFNRGGDRLVYYPKGHFADGNTTVRLNGRPIDPVVTRLPDNLFQLTSVSPTAMPLSLVGSDRLVPDRNWHGDIGELLVFDRELNADELSAIESWLKTKWGLPSIQWHTNFKVSSGETIRLTRPLGQGASAVWVPPCPPDSSLGQAKGIHGIFHFAAPTPGLANTTHHTFGWLEPPRLAKPPGRYEGAINLTVEPPDNDSELRFTLDGSEPDADSTLYRKSIRLAKPAVVRVRAFRDGFLPGPIVTGSYLIGEKTSFPVASISTNPANLFDPDQGIYTEGRDYLNGTPEPVYNFKREWERPAFLEWFEPGESLGLGRDIGLRIHGGWTRHYYQKSLRLYARPRYGEAVFAHRFFPDLDMGEFRRLILRNAGNGWKTAFMRDAVGHELTARMGFEFQAWRPTVVYLNGQFWGIHNLRERIDSHYLSAHTGHHSSEIDLLQHTVKTGDMKHWQQVTSIINAWEALAPDERIAQLEAMVDLDNLMDYIILEVFLDNTDWPRNNVRQWRPRTADGRWRWIPYDLDGILGTAGHDASFNTLHNSVLHFPGQPPDFIRVLQKLFTHPRHRQRFIHRFAMHMQDGLSSGRILHAVQARQTALEPEMERHIHRWRKDVDAIERGDHEEEWSLPLWDIYDWRAQVRKLRDFAKSRHDHVWNHLQKGFLLDEPAMLTLADPDSRIRSASIEGVPMKKTEGVWLARLFTGQPMRLTVQPHHGWKLAGWANEDGPSADQLFTLKTDTTLQPQLIKRSQFRFISIQPTGGGALQIEYEQLGATAQRLEVSTNLKDWAFERELPTVLGQATPTIRIEIDENSPARFYRIVVTP
;
A
#
# COMPACT_ATOMS: atom_id res chain seq x y z
N MET A 1 5.34 -59.60 -11.97
CA MET A 1 5.53 -60.19 -10.62
C MET A 1 6.96 -59.91 -10.18
N LEU A 2 7.14 -58.98 -9.25
CA LEU A 2 8.37 -58.73 -8.50
C LEU A 2 7.94 -58.69 -7.03
N TRP A 3 8.57 -59.52 -6.22
CA TRP A 3 8.24 -59.71 -4.81
C TRP A 3 8.53 -58.43 -4.02
N ALA A 4 7.52 -57.93 -3.30
CA ALA A 4 7.65 -56.83 -2.36
C ALA A 4 8.36 -57.34 -1.09
N VAL A 5 9.65 -57.01 -0.95
CA VAL A 5 10.29 -56.97 0.36
C VAL A 5 10.07 -55.56 0.88
N SER A 6 9.25 -55.41 1.92
CA SER A 6 9.13 -54.15 2.65
C SER A 6 10.46 -53.88 3.38
N ALA A 7 11.33 -53.08 2.79
CA ALA A 7 12.41 -52.46 3.54
C ALA A 7 11.78 -51.47 4.52
N GLN A 8 11.74 -51.84 5.80
CA GLN A 8 11.40 -50.91 6.87
C GLN A 8 12.43 -49.78 6.84
N ALA A 9 11.99 -48.52 6.74
CA ALA A 9 12.89 -47.38 6.71
C ALA A 9 13.61 -47.28 8.07
N ASP A 10 14.93 -47.42 8.09
CA ASP A 10 15.74 -47.28 9.31
C ASP A 10 15.89 -45.79 9.69
N GLY A 11 14.82 -45.14 10.17
CA GLY A 11 14.84 -43.76 10.70
C GLY A 11 14.12 -42.73 9.83
N VAL A 12 14.52 -41.46 9.97
CA VAL A 12 13.86 -40.30 9.32
C VAL A 12 14.18 -40.19 7.82
N VAL A 13 13.22 -39.67 7.06
CA VAL A 13 13.31 -39.52 5.60
C VAL A 13 12.93 -38.11 5.15
N ILE A 14 13.42 -37.70 3.98
CA ILE A 14 12.86 -36.54 3.26
C ILE A 14 11.57 -37.01 2.59
N SER A 15 10.42 -36.51 3.03
CA SER A 15 9.09 -36.93 2.56
C SER A 15 8.53 -36.06 1.46
N GLU A 16 8.84 -34.76 1.49
CA GLU A 16 8.41 -33.77 0.51
C GLU A 16 9.43 -32.63 0.47
N LEU A 17 9.63 -32.00 -0.69
CA LEU A 17 10.42 -30.78 -0.83
C LEU A 17 9.85 -29.90 -1.94
N MET A 18 9.89 -28.59 -1.74
CA MET A 18 9.49 -27.61 -2.74
C MET A 18 10.69 -26.74 -3.12
N PRO A 19 11.23 -26.91 -4.34
CA PRO A 19 12.44 -26.22 -4.76
C PRO A 19 12.16 -24.82 -5.35
N VAL A 20 10.91 -24.49 -5.66
CA VAL A 20 10.53 -23.16 -6.20
C VAL A 20 9.20 -22.75 -5.57
N ASN A 21 9.26 -22.15 -4.39
CA ASN A 21 8.09 -21.66 -3.66
C ASN A 21 7.82 -20.20 -4.01
N ARG A 22 6.64 -19.88 -4.56
CA ARG A 22 6.24 -18.51 -4.90
C ARG A 22 5.05 -18.04 -4.09
N MET A 23 4.16 -18.95 -3.72
CA MET A 23 2.88 -18.65 -3.07
C MET A 23 2.41 -19.72 -2.07
N THR A 24 2.99 -20.93 -2.05
CA THR A 24 2.47 -22.03 -1.23
C THR A 24 2.63 -21.81 0.28
N LEU A 25 3.85 -21.54 0.76
CA LEU A 25 4.13 -21.44 2.20
C LEU A 25 5.16 -20.34 2.50
N ALA A 26 4.74 -19.25 3.15
CA ALA A 26 5.68 -18.21 3.57
C ALA A 26 6.45 -18.61 4.84
N ASP A 27 7.69 -18.13 4.97
CA ASP A 27 8.50 -18.24 6.17
C ASP A 27 8.17 -17.16 7.22
N ASP A 28 8.90 -17.13 8.34
CA ASP A 28 8.68 -16.19 9.44
C ASP A 28 9.02 -14.73 9.12
N ASP A 29 9.69 -14.46 8.00
CA ASP A 29 9.90 -13.11 7.46
C ASP A 29 8.89 -12.76 6.36
N GLY A 30 7.94 -13.66 6.08
CA GLY A 30 6.96 -13.52 5.01
C GLY A 30 7.50 -13.82 3.60
N ASP A 31 8.70 -14.37 3.48
CA ASP A 31 9.29 -14.78 2.20
C ASP A 31 8.82 -16.19 1.82
N PHE A 32 8.59 -16.44 0.52
CA PHE A 32 8.31 -17.79 0.02
C PHE A 32 9.62 -18.51 -0.28
N SER A 33 10.32 -18.92 0.78
CA SER A 33 11.57 -19.68 0.68
C SER A 33 11.30 -21.14 0.28
N ASP A 34 12.24 -21.77 -0.43
CA ASP A 34 12.22 -23.22 -0.66
C ASP A 34 12.12 -23.95 0.68
N TRP A 35 11.53 -25.14 0.70
CA TRP A 35 11.38 -25.90 1.95
C TRP A 35 11.55 -27.39 1.76
N ILE A 36 11.98 -28.04 2.84
CA ILE A 36 12.27 -29.47 2.93
C ILE A 36 11.48 -30.02 4.12
N GLU A 37 10.70 -31.06 3.88
CA GLU A 37 9.97 -31.81 4.90
C GLU A 37 10.72 -33.07 5.31
N ILE A 38 10.83 -33.28 6.62
CA ILE A 38 11.37 -34.48 7.23
C ILE A 38 10.25 -35.23 7.93
N HIS A 39 10.13 -36.52 7.66
CA HIS A 39 9.13 -37.41 8.25
C HIS A 39 9.81 -38.53 9.05
N ASN A 40 9.22 -38.89 10.20
CA ASN A 40 9.55 -40.10 10.93
C ASN A 40 8.56 -41.24 10.58
N PRO A 41 8.87 -42.13 9.61
CA PRO A 41 8.02 -43.27 9.26
C PRO A 41 8.14 -44.45 10.24
N THR A 42 9.00 -44.37 11.26
CA THR A 42 9.22 -45.46 12.22
C THR A 42 8.15 -45.49 13.30
N ASP A 43 8.09 -46.58 14.04
CA ASP A 43 7.21 -46.77 15.20
C ASP A 43 7.82 -46.25 16.51
N GLN A 44 9.01 -45.65 16.47
CA GLN A 44 9.72 -45.10 17.64
C GLN A 44 9.99 -43.59 17.47
N PRO A 45 10.07 -42.81 18.56
CA PRO A 45 10.48 -41.41 18.49
C PRO A 45 11.93 -41.29 18.01
N VAL A 46 12.22 -40.31 17.13
CA VAL A 46 13.58 -40.05 16.61
C VAL A 46 14.01 -38.64 16.98
N ASN A 47 15.14 -38.50 17.69
CA ASN A 47 15.75 -37.21 17.96
C ASN A 47 16.63 -36.77 16.77
N LEU A 48 16.32 -35.61 16.19
CA LEU A 48 17.04 -35.01 15.08
C LEU A 48 18.37 -34.38 15.47
N LEU A 49 18.71 -34.29 16.76
CA LEU A 49 19.97 -33.68 17.22
C LEU A 49 21.17 -34.15 16.39
N ASN A 50 21.90 -33.20 15.81
CA ASN A 50 23.08 -33.41 14.96
C ASN A 50 22.86 -34.17 13.63
N HIS A 51 21.62 -34.47 13.23
CA HIS A 51 21.35 -34.84 11.84
C HIS A 51 21.77 -33.69 10.90
N GLY A 52 22.25 -34.03 9.71
CA GLY A 52 22.74 -33.08 8.72
C GLY A 52 21.80 -32.94 7.52
N LEU A 53 21.61 -31.72 7.02
CA LEU A 53 21.09 -31.44 5.68
C LEU A 53 22.20 -30.85 4.81
N SER A 54 22.28 -31.29 3.56
CA SER A 54 23.23 -30.77 2.57
C SER A 54 22.74 -30.93 1.13
N ASP A 55 23.04 -29.93 0.30
CA ASP A 55 23.02 -29.93 -1.16
C ASP A 55 24.37 -30.42 -1.77
N ASP A 56 25.42 -30.53 -0.94
CA ASP A 56 26.76 -30.95 -1.34
C ASP A 56 27.14 -32.30 -0.70
N SER A 57 27.47 -33.27 -1.56
CA SER A 57 27.92 -34.60 -1.15
C SER A 57 29.27 -34.61 -0.42
N ALA A 58 30.14 -33.63 -0.66
CA ALA A 58 31.43 -33.49 0.02
C ALA A 58 31.27 -32.90 1.45
N ALA A 59 30.15 -32.25 1.73
CA ALA A 59 29.86 -31.60 3.01
C ALA A 59 28.52 -32.08 3.62
N PRO A 60 28.38 -33.37 4.01
CA PRO A 60 27.09 -33.98 4.39
C PRO A 60 26.40 -33.39 5.65
N PHE A 61 27.04 -32.43 6.31
CA PHE A 61 26.54 -31.72 7.50
C PHE A 61 26.59 -30.19 7.33
N LYS A 62 26.42 -29.67 6.11
CA LYS A 62 26.43 -28.23 5.79
C LYS A 62 25.49 -27.43 6.71
N TRP A 63 24.34 -28.00 7.03
CA TRP A 63 23.44 -27.54 8.08
C TRP A 63 23.12 -28.68 9.06
N ARG A 64 23.03 -28.39 10.36
CA ARG A 64 22.75 -29.40 11.41
C ARG A 64 21.50 -29.02 12.19
N PHE A 65 20.65 -30.01 12.46
CA PHE A 65 19.47 -29.83 13.29
C PHE A 65 19.85 -29.56 14.75
N PRO A 66 19.17 -28.62 15.43
CA PRO A 66 19.16 -28.56 16.89
C PRO A 66 18.40 -29.77 17.47
N GLU A 67 18.32 -29.85 18.80
CA GLU A 67 17.52 -30.89 19.45
C GLU A 67 16.03 -30.75 19.09
N HIS A 68 15.45 -31.83 18.57
CA HIS A 68 14.04 -31.95 18.28
C HIS A 68 13.64 -33.41 18.13
N VAL A 69 12.65 -33.86 18.88
CA VAL A 69 12.14 -35.24 18.81
C VAL A 69 10.92 -35.26 17.90
N LEU A 70 10.99 -36.09 16.85
CA LEU A 70 9.83 -36.44 16.01
C LEU A 70 9.21 -37.74 16.53
N GLU A 71 7.96 -37.68 16.97
CA GLU A 71 7.19 -38.87 17.34
C GLU A 71 6.89 -39.75 16.10
N PRO A 72 6.48 -41.02 16.29
CA PRO A 72 6.06 -41.88 15.19
C PRO A 72 5.01 -41.21 14.28
N GLY A 73 5.30 -41.13 12.98
CA GLY A 73 4.43 -40.53 11.96
C GLY A 73 4.50 -39.00 11.86
N GLU A 74 5.26 -38.31 12.72
CA GLU A 74 5.37 -36.85 12.71
C GLU A 74 6.25 -36.31 11.57
N ARG A 75 5.97 -35.07 11.19
CA ARG A 75 6.66 -34.30 10.14
C ARG A 75 7.16 -32.98 10.69
N THR A 76 8.24 -32.47 10.13
CA THR A 76 8.73 -31.11 10.39
C THR A 76 9.32 -30.48 9.15
N LEU A 77 9.25 -29.15 9.07
CA LEU A 77 9.69 -28.36 7.91
C LEU A 77 10.94 -27.53 8.24
N VAL A 78 11.86 -27.48 7.28
CA VAL A 78 13.03 -26.61 7.26
C VAL A 78 12.98 -25.75 6.00
N PHE A 79 13.09 -24.43 6.12
CA PHE A 79 13.21 -23.56 4.96
C PHE A 79 14.66 -23.57 4.44
N ALA A 80 14.85 -23.85 3.16
CA ALA A 80 16.13 -23.72 2.49
C ALA A 80 16.30 -22.30 1.94
N SER A 81 16.51 -21.33 2.84
CA SER A 81 16.53 -19.91 2.48
C SER A 81 17.92 -19.28 2.42
N GLY A 82 18.95 -19.95 2.95
CA GLY A 82 20.28 -19.38 3.16
C GLY A 82 20.43 -18.52 4.43
N LYS A 83 19.38 -18.34 5.24
CA LYS A 83 19.38 -17.44 6.42
C LYS A 83 20.07 -18.04 7.66
N ASP A 84 20.36 -19.34 7.66
CA ASP A 84 21.09 -20.06 8.73
C ASP A 84 20.53 -19.93 10.17
N ARG A 85 19.22 -20.17 10.35
CA ARG A 85 18.54 -20.09 11.66
C ARG A 85 18.32 -21.48 12.26
N ARG A 86 18.76 -21.68 13.50
CA ARG A 86 18.84 -23.02 14.16
C ARG A 86 18.34 -23.04 15.60
N ALA A 87 17.56 -22.06 16.04
CA ALA A 87 17.09 -22.01 17.42
C ALA A 87 16.10 -23.15 17.72
N THR A 88 16.09 -23.64 18.96
CA THR A 88 15.14 -24.65 19.42
C THR A 88 13.71 -24.10 19.34
N ARG A 89 12.82 -24.82 18.65
CA ARG A 89 11.42 -24.43 18.48
C ARG A 89 10.62 -24.82 19.73
N PRO A 90 9.92 -23.88 20.41
CA PRO A 90 8.98 -24.23 21.48
C PRO A 90 7.87 -25.13 20.93
N ARG A 91 7.65 -26.30 21.54
CA ARG A 91 6.57 -27.21 21.11
C ARG A 91 5.26 -26.83 21.79
N PRO A 92 4.17 -26.67 21.04
CA PRO A 92 2.85 -26.56 21.63
C PRO A 92 2.59 -27.76 22.56
N SER A 93 2.24 -27.49 23.82
CA SER A 93 2.05 -28.55 24.84
C SER A 93 0.63 -28.55 25.40
N PRO A 94 0.13 -29.69 25.93
CA PRO A 94 -1.10 -29.71 26.70
C PRO A 94 -1.02 -28.72 27.87
N VAL A 95 -2.09 -27.98 28.09
CA VAL A 95 -2.23 -27.00 29.17
C VAL A 95 -3.48 -27.33 29.98
N GLU A 96 -3.58 -26.80 31.21
CA GLU A 96 -4.78 -26.98 32.04
C GLU A 96 -6.04 -26.52 31.29
N ALA A 97 -6.96 -27.46 31.06
CA ALA A 97 -8.19 -27.23 30.32
C ALA A 97 -9.17 -26.46 31.22
N GLY A 98 -9.18 -25.12 31.09
CA GLY A 98 -10.17 -24.28 31.78
C GLY A 98 -9.63 -23.05 32.50
N LEU A 99 -8.32 -22.80 32.52
CA LEU A 99 -7.74 -21.60 33.16
C LEU A 99 -8.48 -20.29 32.80
N PRO A 100 -8.86 -20.01 31.54
CA PRO A 100 -9.64 -18.81 31.24
C PRO A 100 -10.98 -18.71 32.00
N ARG A 101 -11.68 -19.84 32.22
CA ARG A 101 -12.96 -19.90 32.94
C ARG A 101 -12.81 -19.64 34.43
N THR A 102 -11.62 -19.84 35.01
CA THR A 102 -11.39 -19.58 36.44
C THR A 102 -11.21 -18.10 36.75
N ILE A 103 -11.04 -17.26 35.72
CA ILE A 103 -10.88 -15.80 35.87
C ILE A 103 -12.25 -15.12 35.67
N PRO A 104 -12.75 -14.35 36.67
CA PRO A 104 -14.03 -13.66 36.55
C PRO A 104 -14.05 -12.66 35.38
N GLY A 105 -15.22 -12.50 34.76
CA GLY A 105 -15.45 -11.54 33.67
C GLY A 105 -15.21 -12.07 32.26
N LEU A 106 -14.88 -13.36 32.09
CA LEU A 106 -14.77 -13.97 30.77
C LEU A 106 -16.13 -13.97 30.06
N SER A 107 -16.21 -13.27 28.93
CA SER A 107 -17.45 -13.03 28.16
C SER A 107 -17.43 -13.60 26.74
N LEU A 108 -16.27 -14.01 26.22
CA LEU A 108 -16.13 -14.74 24.95
C LEU A 108 -14.88 -15.61 25.01
N TRP A 109 -14.99 -16.86 24.56
CA TRP A 109 -13.84 -17.73 24.35
C TRP A 109 -14.01 -18.57 23.10
N LEU A 110 -13.33 -18.18 22.02
CA LEU A 110 -13.24 -18.92 20.77
C LEU A 110 -11.87 -19.58 20.67
N ASP A 111 -11.84 -20.89 20.42
CA ASP A 111 -10.63 -21.71 20.44
C ASP A 111 -10.59 -22.62 19.21
N ALA A 112 -9.65 -22.39 18.30
CA ALA A 112 -9.59 -23.12 17.04
C ALA A 112 -9.01 -24.52 17.23
N SER A 113 -8.24 -24.74 18.30
CA SER A 113 -7.70 -26.05 18.68
C SER A 113 -8.77 -27.05 19.11
N ASP A 114 -9.99 -26.58 19.36
CA ASP A 114 -11.16 -27.40 19.61
C ASP A 114 -12.07 -27.40 18.38
N THR A 115 -11.72 -28.20 17.38
CA THR A 115 -12.48 -28.30 16.12
C THR A 115 -13.90 -28.82 16.33
N GLY A 116 -14.17 -29.49 17.45
CA GLY A 116 -15.52 -29.91 17.85
C GLY A 116 -16.45 -28.75 18.23
N SER A 117 -15.89 -27.56 18.46
CA SER A 117 -16.66 -26.32 18.67
C SER A 117 -17.15 -25.68 17.37
N MET A 118 -16.81 -26.24 16.21
CA MET A 118 -17.12 -25.66 14.90
C MET A 118 -18.14 -26.46 14.10
N ILE A 119 -18.92 -25.76 13.28
CA ILE A 119 -19.71 -26.35 12.19
C ILE A 119 -19.01 -25.99 10.89
N VAL A 120 -18.51 -27.02 10.21
CA VAL A 120 -17.68 -26.91 9.01
C VAL A 120 -18.35 -27.65 7.86
N ASP A 121 -18.36 -27.06 6.67
CA ASP A 121 -18.89 -27.71 5.48
C ASP A 121 -17.89 -28.71 4.84
N GLY A 122 -18.28 -29.35 3.73
CA GLY A 122 -17.44 -30.33 3.03
C GLY A 122 -16.17 -29.75 2.39
N ASN A 123 -16.06 -28.42 2.29
CA ASN A 123 -14.92 -27.71 1.71
C ASN A 123 -14.01 -27.08 2.79
N GLY A 124 -14.38 -27.15 4.07
CA GLY A 124 -13.62 -26.56 5.16
C GLY A 124 -14.13 -25.18 5.60
N ALA A 125 -15.23 -24.67 5.04
CA ALA A 125 -15.79 -23.37 5.39
C ALA A 125 -16.48 -23.42 6.75
N VAL A 126 -16.16 -22.47 7.64
CA VAL A 126 -16.64 -22.44 9.02
C VAL A 126 -17.87 -21.55 9.12
N GLN A 127 -19.05 -22.17 9.20
CA GLN A 127 -20.32 -21.47 9.37
C GLN A 127 -20.51 -20.99 10.83
N HIS A 128 -20.07 -21.80 11.80
CA HIS A 128 -20.21 -21.50 13.23
C HIS A 128 -18.94 -21.85 14.00
N TRP A 129 -18.59 -21.00 14.97
CA TRP A 129 -17.53 -21.22 15.96
C TRP A 129 -18.07 -20.94 17.36
N LYS A 130 -18.36 -22.01 18.10
CA LYS A 130 -19.04 -21.98 19.40
C LYS A 130 -18.12 -21.50 20.50
N SER A 131 -18.60 -20.54 21.30
CA SER A 131 -17.86 -20.08 22.49
C SER A 131 -17.93 -21.08 23.64
N LYS A 132 -16.87 -21.11 24.45
CA LYS A 132 -16.75 -21.94 25.65
C LYS A 132 -17.27 -21.27 26.93
N THR A 133 -18.12 -20.24 26.86
CA THR A 133 -18.56 -19.43 28.04
C THR A 133 -19.90 -19.82 28.69
N GLU A 134 -20.62 -20.83 28.20
CA GLU A 134 -21.87 -21.40 28.79
C GLU A 134 -22.85 -20.34 29.40
N GLN A 135 -23.59 -19.60 28.57
CA GLN A 135 -24.71 -18.75 29.02
C GLN A 135 -26.08 -19.40 28.69
N PRO A 136 -27.10 -19.32 29.56
CA PRO A 136 -28.40 -19.97 29.37
C PRO A 136 -29.32 -19.24 28.34
N PRO A 137 -30.26 -19.98 27.69
CA PRO A 137 -31.18 -19.42 26.69
C PRO A 137 -32.30 -18.55 27.26
N GLN A 138 -32.73 -17.53 26.49
CA GLN A 138 -33.87 -16.65 26.81
C GLN A 138 -35.21 -17.10 26.19
N ILE A 139 -35.21 -17.94 25.15
CA ILE A 139 -36.40 -18.58 24.57
C ILE A 139 -36.17 -20.09 24.61
N ASP A 140 -37.03 -20.82 25.31
CA ASP A 140 -36.98 -22.27 25.44
C ASP A 140 -38.13 -22.90 24.65
N PRO A 141 -37.86 -23.58 23.51
CA PRO A 141 -38.91 -24.17 22.68
C PRO A 141 -39.64 -25.34 23.35
N GLU A 142 -39.16 -25.87 24.49
CA GLU A 142 -39.88 -26.85 25.30
C GLU A 142 -40.89 -26.20 26.27
N VAL A 143 -40.76 -24.88 26.52
CA VAL A 143 -41.56 -24.13 27.50
C VAL A 143 -42.40 -23.01 26.86
N ASN A 144 -41.96 -22.46 25.73
CA ASN A 144 -42.59 -21.31 25.05
C ASN A 144 -43.22 -21.73 23.72
N ASN A 145 -44.49 -21.38 23.49
CA ASN A 145 -45.19 -21.56 22.20
C ASN A 145 -45.29 -20.22 21.44
N PRO A 146 -45.17 -20.22 20.10
CA PRO A 146 -45.36 -18.99 19.32
C PRO A 146 -46.82 -18.52 19.41
N ILE A 147 -47.01 -17.21 19.58
CA ILE A 147 -48.34 -16.57 19.64
C ILE A 147 -48.52 -15.69 18.40
N ASP A 148 -49.58 -15.94 17.65
CA ASP A 148 -49.99 -15.08 16.52
C ASP A 148 -50.38 -13.68 17.04
N PRO A 149 -49.67 -12.60 16.65
CA PRO A 149 -49.98 -11.24 17.10
C PRO A 149 -51.43 -10.83 16.88
N GLY A 150 -52.09 -11.30 15.82
CA GLY A 150 -53.47 -10.96 15.50
C GLY A 150 -54.50 -11.48 16.51
N THR A 151 -54.11 -12.44 17.35
CA THR A 151 -54.98 -13.02 18.39
C THR A 151 -54.87 -12.31 19.74
N VAL A 152 -53.91 -11.38 19.88
CA VAL A 152 -53.62 -10.69 21.13
C VAL A 152 -54.42 -9.40 21.22
N MET A 153 -55.17 -9.23 22.32
CA MET A 153 -55.95 -8.02 22.55
C MET A 153 -55.06 -6.77 22.62
N GLY A 154 -55.52 -5.68 22.02
CA GLY A 154 -54.84 -4.38 22.08
C GLY A 154 -53.89 -4.09 20.92
N LEU A 155 -53.81 -4.97 19.90
CA LEU A 155 -53.07 -4.69 18.67
C LEU A 155 -53.70 -3.50 17.92
N LYS A 156 -52.92 -2.47 17.60
CA LYS A 156 -53.37 -1.22 16.95
C LYS A 156 -52.74 -0.95 15.59
N LEU A 157 -51.59 -1.55 15.31
CA LEU A 157 -50.95 -1.42 14.03
C LEU A 157 -50.16 -2.69 13.77
N TRP A 158 -50.36 -3.27 12.60
CA TRP A 158 -49.61 -4.42 12.14
C TRP A 158 -49.21 -4.22 10.68
N LEU A 159 -47.93 -3.94 10.48
CA LEU A 159 -47.32 -3.75 9.17
C LEU A 159 -46.36 -4.90 8.90
N ASP A 160 -46.66 -5.72 7.91
CA ASP A 160 -45.96 -6.95 7.57
C ASP A 160 -45.53 -6.90 6.11
N SER A 161 -44.22 -6.88 5.83
CA SER A 161 -43.73 -6.73 4.46
C SER A 161 -43.74 -8.05 3.72
N SER A 162 -43.70 -9.19 4.42
CA SER A 162 -43.79 -10.52 3.80
C SER A 162 -45.15 -10.77 3.12
N ASP A 163 -46.18 -10.02 3.50
CA ASP A 163 -47.50 -10.02 2.88
C ASP A 163 -47.53 -9.03 1.71
N ILE A 164 -46.95 -9.42 0.57
CA ILE A 164 -46.78 -8.57 -0.63
C ILE A 164 -48.11 -7.96 -1.09
N GLY A 165 -49.25 -8.65 -0.87
CA GLY A 165 -50.58 -8.13 -1.20
C GLY A 165 -50.98 -6.87 -0.42
N GLN A 166 -50.29 -6.56 0.69
CA GLN A 166 -50.49 -5.37 1.51
C GLN A 166 -49.59 -4.19 1.08
N LEU A 167 -48.65 -4.40 0.14
CA LEU A 167 -47.73 -3.38 -0.34
C LEU A 167 -48.22 -2.78 -1.65
N GLN A 168 -48.60 -1.50 -1.65
CA GLN A 168 -48.86 -0.77 -2.90
C GLN A 168 -47.60 -0.06 -3.35
N THR A 169 -47.00 -0.52 -4.44
CA THR A 169 -45.76 0.04 -5.00
C THR A 169 -45.98 0.75 -6.33
N ASP A 170 -45.15 1.76 -6.58
CA ASP A 170 -45.05 2.47 -7.85
C ASP A 170 -43.55 2.61 -8.20
N ARG A 171 -43.12 1.98 -9.29
CA ARG A 171 -41.70 1.90 -9.72
C ARG A 171 -40.74 1.45 -8.60
N GLY A 172 -41.13 0.44 -7.83
CA GLY A 172 -40.33 -0.12 -6.74
C GLY A 172 -40.34 0.69 -5.44
N ARG A 173 -41.08 1.80 -5.37
CA ARG A 173 -41.25 2.62 -4.15
C ARG A 173 -42.62 2.40 -3.52
N LEU A 174 -42.66 2.30 -2.20
CA LEU A 174 -43.86 2.01 -1.43
C LEU A 174 -44.72 3.27 -1.24
N ALA A 175 -45.90 3.29 -1.84
CA ALA A 175 -46.87 4.37 -1.68
C ALA A 175 -47.78 4.15 -0.46
N GLN A 176 -48.17 2.90 -0.19
CA GLN A 176 -49.00 2.52 0.95
C GLN A 176 -48.61 1.12 1.44
N TRP A 177 -48.49 0.96 2.76
CA TRP A 177 -48.39 -0.30 3.48
C TRP A 177 -49.68 -0.51 4.27
N ARG A 178 -50.47 -1.50 3.86
CA ARG A 178 -51.77 -1.76 4.50
C ARG A 178 -51.58 -2.42 5.87
N ASP A 179 -52.45 -2.01 6.78
CA ASP A 179 -52.49 -2.45 8.16
C ASP A 179 -53.32 -3.73 8.31
N LYS A 180 -52.75 -4.73 8.99
CA LYS A 180 -53.36 -6.04 9.26
C LYS A 180 -54.04 -6.13 10.62
N SER A 181 -53.95 -5.11 11.47
CA SER A 181 -54.52 -5.13 12.81
C SER A 181 -56.06 -5.14 12.83
N GLY A 182 -56.70 -4.72 11.72
CA GLY A 182 -58.14 -4.53 11.62
C GLY A 182 -58.60 -3.09 11.88
N ASP A 183 -57.69 -2.21 12.33
CA ASP A 183 -58.01 -0.80 12.62
C ASP A 183 -57.84 0.14 11.40
N ASN A 184 -57.50 -0.40 10.21
CA ASN A 184 -57.33 0.32 8.94
C ASN A 184 -56.31 1.48 9.00
N ARG A 185 -55.30 1.41 9.87
CA ARG A 185 -54.26 2.46 10.01
C ARG A 185 -53.14 2.28 9.00
N HIS A 186 -53.47 2.37 7.71
CA HIS A 186 -52.50 2.19 6.63
C HIS A 186 -51.37 3.23 6.73
N ALA A 187 -50.13 2.81 6.49
CA ALA A 187 -48.97 3.68 6.49
C ALA A 187 -48.66 4.14 5.07
N GLU A 188 -48.70 5.45 4.83
CA GLU A 188 -48.74 6.04 3.48
C GLU A 188 -47.71 7.14 3.26
N GLN A 189 -47.34 7.34 2.00
CA GLN A 189 -46.53 8.47 1.57
C GLN A 189 -46.91 8.93 0.16
N SER A 190 -47.47 10.13 0.07
CA SER A 190 -47.93 10.68 -1.20
C SER A 190 -46.78 11.19 -2.08
N ARG A 191 -45.71 11.73 -1.50
CA ARG A 191 -44.58 12.30 -2.23
C ARG A 191 -43.61 11.21 -2.71
N PHE A 192 -43.56 10.98 -4.03
CA PHE A 192 -42.77 9.92 -4.66
C PHE A 192 -41.31 9.85 -4.18
N LEU A 193 -40.60 10.98 -4.06
CA LEU A 193 -39.19 11.02 -3.66
C LEU A 193 -38.94 10.68 -2.18
N SER A 194 -39.96 10.84 -1.33
CA SER A 194 -39.88 10.53 0.11
C SER A 194 -40.50 9.17 0.45
N ARG A 195 -40.86 8.38 -0.58
CA ARG A 195 -41.35 7.00 -0.43
C ARG A 195 -40.17 6.05 -0.27
N PRO A 196 -40.20 5.15 0.72
CA PRO A 196 -39.17 4.13 0.87
C PRO A 196 -39.19 3.12 -0.29
N ASN A 197 -38.05 2.49 -0.56
CA ASN A 197 -37.97 1.43 -1.58
C ASN A 197 -38.41 0.08 -1.01
N VAL A 198 -38.90 -0.81 -1.87
CA VAL A 198 -39.09 -2.23 -1.53
C VAL A 198 -37.93 -3.02 -2.11
N PHE A 199 -37.19 -3.73 -1.26
CA PHE A 199 -36.07 -4.58 -1.65
C PHE A 199 -36.45 -6.06 -1.51
N GLU A 200 -36.33 -6.82 -2.59
CA GLU A 200 -36.55 -8.27 -2.62
C GLU A 200 -35.19 -8.99 -2.58
N PRO A 201 -34.78 -9.58 -1.45
CA PRO A 201 -33.54 -10.35 -1.39
C PRO A 201 -33.65 -11.61 -2.27
N PRO A 202 -32.53 -12.12 -2.84
CA PRO A 202 -32.54 -13.35 -3.65
C PRO A 202 -33.11 -14.57 -2.92
N THR A 203 -32.98 -14.58 -1.59
CA THR A 203 -33.57 -15.55 -0.67
C THR A 203 -34.22 -14.82 0.49
N GLY A 204 -35.55 -14.74 0.53
CA GLY A 204 -36.32 -14.20 1.66
C GLY A 204 -37.47 -13.27 1.25
N PRO A 205 -38.36 -12.91 2.19
CA PRO A 205 -39.44 -11.93 1.97
C PRO A 205 -38.88 -10.51 1.70
N PRO A 206 -39.67 -9.63 1.04
CA PRO A 206 -39.27 -8.25 0.78
C PRO A 206 -39.07 -7.45 2.07
N LEU A 207 -38.31 -6.37 1.98
CA LEU A 207 -38.00 -5.44 3.07
C LEU A 207 -38.28 -3.99 2.63
N ILE A 208 -38.71 -3.15 3.57
CA ILE A 208 -38.91 -1.72 3.34
C ILE A 208 -37.63 -0.96 3.67
N VAL A 209 -37.01 -0.33 2.67
CA VAL A 209 -35.71 0.34 2.75
C VAL A 209 -35.89 1.85 2.83
N LEU A 210 -35.33 2.46 3.86
CA LEU A 210 -35.35 3.89 4.12
C LEU A 210 -33.95 4.49 4.00
N ASP A 211 -33.82 5.61 3.29
CA ASP A 211 -32.52 6.19 2.92
C ASP A 211 -31.87 7.11 3.96
N GLY A 212 -32.58 7.42 5.06
CA GLY A 212 -32.08 8.29 6.13
C GLY A 212 -32.07 9.80 5.82
N LYS A 213 -32.61 10.22 4.68
CA LYS A 213 -32.70 11.63 4.26
C LYS A 213 -34.10 12.18 4.49
N ASP A 214 -35.09 11.61 3.81
CA ASP A 214 -36.48 12.07 3.86
C ASP A 214 -37.53 10.97 3.77
N ASP A 215 -37.13 9.70 3.61
CA ASP A 215 -38.05 8.57 3.61
C ASP A 215 -38.82 8.43 4.94
N HIS A 216 -40.14 8.37 4.86
CA HIS A 216 -41.05 8.12 6.00
C HIS A 216 -42.44 7.69 5.52
N LEU A 217 -43.20 7.03 6.41
CA LEU A 217 -44.60 6.67 6.18
C LEU A 217 -45.47 7.24 7.31
N ILE A 218 -46.65 7.73 6.98
CA ILE A 218 -47.59 8.38 7.90
C ILE A 218 -48.81 7.48 8.07
N PHE A 219 -49.29 7.31 9.30
CA PHE A 219 -50.50 6.56 9.62
C PHE A 219 -51.34 7.32 10.66
N ASP A 220 -52.60 6.91 10.84
CA ASP A 220 -53.48 7.51 11.84
C ASP A 220 -52.88 7.42 13.25
N ARG A 221 -52.79 8.56 13.93
CA ARG A 221 -52.08 8.68 15.20
C ARG A 221 -52.67 7.78 16.30
N ILE A 222 -51.78 7.15 17.06
CA ILE A 222 -52.07 6.29 18.22
C ILE A 222 -51.45 6.95 19.45
N ASP A 223 -52.23 7.35 20.45
CA ASP A 223 -51.75 8.13 21.60
C ASP A 223 -51.32 7.28 22.82
N ASN A 224 -51.60 5.98 22.81
CA ASN A 224 -51.45 5.09 23.97
C ASN A 224 -50.61 3.83 23.68
N VAL A 225 -49.60 3.91 22.80
CA VAL A 225 -48.69 2.79 22.51
C VAL A 225 -47.87 2.44 23.76
N GLN A 226 -47.97 1.19 24.22
CA GLN A 226 -47.27 0.70 25.42
C GLN A 226 -46.39 -0.53 25.17
N SER A 227 -46.70 -1.38 24.18
CA SER A 227 -45.80 -2.47 23.77
C SER A 227 -45.54 -2.42 22.27
N VAL A 228 -44.28 -2.61 21.88
CA VAL A 228 -43.82 -2.41 20.51
C VAL A 228 -42.85 -3.50 20.11
N PHE A 229 -43.05 -4.10 18.94
CA PHE A 229 -42.14 -5.07 18.34
C PHE A 229 -41.74 -4.63 16.92
N TRP A 230 -40.47 -4.80 16.59
CA TRP A 230 -39.89 -4.46 15.29
C TRP A 230 -38.97 -5.55 14.81
N VAL A 231 -39.13 -6.00 13.57
CA VAL A 231 -38.07 -6.70 12.86
C VAL A 231 -37.39 -5.70 11.94
N VAL A 232 -36.17 -5.29 12.28
CA VAL A 232 -35.49 -4.13 11.66
C VAL A 232 -33.99 -4.34 11.52
N ALA A 233 -33.39 -3.62 10.57
CA ALA A 233 -31.95 -3.52 10.39
C ALA A 233 -31.56 -2.06 10.16
N GLU A 234 -30.96 -1.41 11.16
CA GLU A 234 -30.35 -0.10 10.97
C GLU A 234 -29.18 -0.17 9.97
N HIS A 235 -29.06 0.83 9.11
CA HIS A 235 -27.94 0.92 8.19
C HIS A 235 -26.64 1.29 8.92
N GLN A 236 -25.51 0.67 8.57
CA GLN A 236 -24.20 0.92 9.21
C GLN A 236 -23.74 2.38 9.13
N LYS A 237 -24.17 3.08 8.07
CA LYS A 237 -23.93 4.51 7.86
C LYS A 237 -25.02 5.44 8.38
N SER A 238 -25.98 4.92 9.14
CA SER A 238 -26.97 5.75 9.81
C SER A 238 -26.24 6.80 10.64
N ALA A 239 -26.40 8.07 10.27
CA ALA A 239 -25.75 9.17 10.97
C ALA A 239 -26.29 9.26 12.40
N LEU A 240 -25.42 9.62 13.34
CA LEU A 240 -25.80 9.94 14.71
C LEU A 240 -26.85 11.06 14.73
N GLY A 241 -27.85 10.96 15.61
CA GLY A 241 -28.88 11.98 15.76
C GLY A 241 -30.24 11.45 16.18
N TYR A 242 -31.17 12.38 16.40
CA TYR A 242 -32.56 12.12 16.77
C TYR A 242 -33.36 11.56 15.58
N LYS A 243 -33.10 10.31 15.20
CA LYS A 243 -33.68 9.63 14.03
C LYS A 243 -34.46 8.40 14.48
N PRO A 244 -35.74 8.52 14.90
CA PRO A 244 -36.49 7.43 15.51
C PRO A 244 -37.02 6.43 14.47
N LEU A 245 -37.15 5.16 14.86
CA LEU A 245 -37.91 4.15 14.10
C LEU A 245 -39.42 4.43 14.14
N LEU A 246 -39.94 4.75 15.33
CA LEU A 246 -41.32 5.15 15.56
C LEU A 246 -41.37 6.65 15.88
N GLY A 247 -42.03 7.42 15.02
CA GLY A 247 -42.15 8.86 15.16
C GLY A 247 -43.55 9.30 15.55
N ASP A 248 -43.65 10.52 16.03
CA ASP A 248 -44.91 11.26 16.11
C ASP A 248 -44.73 12.64 15.48
N SER A 249 -45.81 13.19 14.97
CA SER A 249 -45.84 14.50 14.33
C SER A 249 -45.68 15.65 15.34
N GLU A 250 -45.91 15.41 16.63
CA GLU A 250 -45.87 16.43 17.69
C GLU A 250 -44.97 16.06 18.88
N LYS A 251 -44.92 14.79 19.24
CA LYS A 251 -44.23 14.24 20.42
C LYS A 251 -42.94 13.52 20.03
N TYR A 252 -42.14 13.17 21.04
CA TYR A 252 -40.84 12.52 20.88
C TYR A 252 -40.65 11.37 21.88
N HIS A 253 -41.75 10.67 22.22
CA HIS A 253 -41.74 9.62 23.24
C HIS A 253 -40.81 8.44 22.88
N PHE A 254 -40.70 8.12 21.59
CA PHE A 254 -39.82 7.10 21.03
C PHE A 254 -38.56 7.68 20.35
N ALA A 255 -38.20 8.94 20.67
CA ALA A 255 -37.03 9.58 20.06
C ALA A 255 -35.74 8.82 20.35
N ARG A 256 -34.95 8.64 19.30
CA ARG A 256 -33.63 8.01 19.35
C ARG A 256 -32.57 8.93 19.96
N ALA A 257 -31.59 8.39 20.68
CA ALA A 257 -30.51 9.20 21.26
C ALA A 257 -29.51 9.70 20.20
N MET A 258 -28.86 10.85 20.48
CA MET A 258 -27.80 11.38 19.61
C MET A 258 -26.62 10.41 19.43
N ASN A 259 -26.27 9.60 20.43
CA ASN A 259 -25.20 8.60 20.35
C ASN A 259 -25.62 7.34 19.55
N GLY A 260 -26.87 7.26 19.09
CA GLY A 260 -27.44 6.17 18.33
C GLY A 260 -28.04 5.04 19.17
N SER A 261 -28.15 5.21 20.48
CA SER A 261 -28.96 4.32 21.32
C SER A 261 -30.44 4.38 20.94
N MET A 262 -31.16 3.31 21.24
CA MET A 262 -32.56 3.09 20.93
C MET A 262 -33.44 4.25 21.37
N PHE A 263 -33.28 4.72 22.61
CA PHE A 263 -34.03 5.85 23.15
C PHE A 263 -33.13 6.95 23.72
N HIS A 264 -33.57 8.19 23.55
CA HIS A 264 -33.00 9.38 24.17
C HIS A 264 -33.41 9.46 25.65
N ASP A 265 -32.45 9.59 26.56
CA ASP A 265 -32.71 9.75 27.99
C ASP A 265 -33.29 11.13 28.31
N SER A 266 -34.60 11.27 28.08
CA SER A 266 -35.38 12.45 28.41
C SER A 266 -36.57 12.09 29.27
N ARG A 267 -37.10 13.07 30.02
CA ARG A 267 -38.27 12.87 30.89
C ARG A 267 -39.51 12.37 30.15
N ASN A 268 -39.60 12.59 28.84
CA ASN A 268 -40.72 12.18 28.01
C ASN A 268 -40.48 10.84 27.29
N SER A 269 -39.30 10.23 27.41
CA SER A 269 -39.04 8.94 26.77
C SER A 269 -39.85 7.81 27.40
N VAL A 270 -40.36 6.90 26.58
CA VAL A 270 -40.94 5.62 27.04
C VAL A 270 -39.90 4.73 27.73
N GLY A 271 -38.61 4.89 27.44
CA GLY A 271 -37.54 4.07 28.02
C GLY A 271 -37.30 4.30 29.52
N ARG A 272 -37.89 5.33 30.14
CA ARG A 272 -37.68 5.62 31.58
C ARG A 272 -38.56 4.79 32.50
N GLU A 273 -39.74 4.42 32.02
CA GLU A 273 -40.72 3.58 32.71
C GLU A 273 -40.97 2.31 31.87
N GLY A 274 -39.94 1.89 31.14
CA GLY A 274 -40.04 0.81 30.18
C GLY A 274 -38.77 -0.01 30.10
N ARG A 275 -38.94 -1.22 29.59
CA ARG A 275 -37.91 -2.23 29.36
C ARG A 275 -37.77 -2.45 27.87
N ALA A 276 -36.56 -2.79 27.44
CA ALA A 276 -36.28 -3.04 26.03
C ALA A 276 -35.43 -4.28 25.85
N TRP A 277 -35.68 -4.98 24.75
CA TRP A 277 -34.93 -6.16 24.35
C TRP A 277 -34.44 -6.00 22.91
N VAL A 278 -33.23 -6.47 22.65
CA VAL A 278 -32.69 -6.60 21.31
C VAL A 278 -32.28 -8.05 21.14
N ASP A 279 -32.86 -8.70 20.14
CA ASP A 279 -32.72 -10.13 19.87
C ASP A 279 -32.98 -11.00 21.12
N GLY A 280 -34.06 -10.65 21.83
CA GLY A 280 -34.51 -11.35 23.03
C GLY A 280 -33.67 -11.06 24.27
N THR A 281 -32.53 -10.36 24.18
CA THR A 281 -31.72 -9.96 25.33
C THR A 281 -32.22 -8.65 25.90
N GLU A 282 -32.50 -8.59 27.21
CA GLU A 282 -32.82 -7.32 27.87
C GLU A 282 -31.60 -6.38 27.86
N VAL A 283 -31.83 -5.13 27.45
CA VAL A 283 -30.78 -4.12 27.31
C VAL A 283 -31.18 -2.81 27.98
N ASN A 284 -30.19 -2.00 28.36
CA ASN A 284 -30.46 -0.61 28.71
C ASN A 284 -30.74 0.20 27.42
N PRO A 285 -31.97 0.69 27.19
CA PRO A 285 -32.33 1.34 25.93
C PRO A 285 -31.63 2.68 25.68
N PHE A 286 -31.02 3.27 26.71
CA PHE A 286 -30.26 4.52 26.61
C PHE A 286 -28.81 4.29 26.17
N HIS A 287 -28.31 3.05 26.24
CA HIS A 287 -26.93 2.67 25.86
C HIS A 287 -26.89 1.63 24.74
N ALA A 288 -27.99 0.93 24.47
CA ALA A 288 -28.07 -0.09 23.44
C ALA A 288 -28.57 0.48 22.10
N PRO A 289 -27.87 0.26 20.98
CA PRO A 289 -28.36 0.60 19.66
C PRO A 289 -29.33 -0.46 19.12
N LEU A 290 -29.97 -0.13 18.01
CA LEU A 290 -30.76 -1.07 17.21
C LEU A 290 -29.84 -2.11 16.52
N PRO A 291 -30.37 -3.25 16.03
CA PRO A 291 -29.62 -4.16 15.16
C PRO A 291 -29.07 -3.42 13.95
N ILE A 292 -27.74 -3.41 13.75
CA ILE A 292 -27.06 -2.67 12.66
C ILE A 292 -26.56 -3.66 11.61
N GLY A 293 -26.83 -3.39 10.33
CA GLY A 293 -26.32 -4.17 9.19
C GLY A 293 -27.02 -5.51 8.98
N ARG A 294 -27.71 -6.05 9.99
CA ARG A 294 -28.53 -7.27 9.93
C ARG A 294 -29.95 -7.03 10.43
N LEU A 295 -30.89 -7.85 9.98
CA LEU A 295 -32.21 -7.92 10.59
C LEU A 295 -32.06 -8.42 12.03
N GLY A 296 -32.79 -7.81 12.95
CA GLY A 296 -32.93 -8.26 14.32
C GLY A 296 -34.27 -7.82 14.88
N LEU A 297 -34.63 -8.38 16.02
CA LEU A 297 -35.90 -8.10 16.69
C LEU A 297 -35.68 -7.12 17.83
N VAL A 298 -36.45 -6.03 17.86
CA VAL A 298 -36.44 -5.03 18.93
C VAL A 298 -37.81 -5.02 19.59
N THR A 299 -37.81 -5.21 20.90
CA THR A 299 -39.01 -5.15 21.73
C THR A 299 -38.87 -4.00 22.71
N SER A 300 -39.93 -3.22 22.89
CA SER A 300 -40.02 -2.18 23.92
C SER A 300 -41.38 -2.26 24.60
N ILE A 301 -41.40 -2.37 25.92
CA ILE A 301 -42.62 -2.38 26.73
C ILE A 301 -42.49 -1.28 27.79
N SER A 302 -43.49 -0.41 27.90
CA SER A 302 -43.46 0.77 28.77
C SER A 302 -44.79 0.94 29.50
N ASP A 303 -44.72 1.12 30.82
CA ASP A 303 -45.89 1.48 31.64
C ASP A 303 -46.40 2.88 31.29
N LYS A 304 -45.52 3.74 30.79
CA LYS A 304 -45.87 5.06 30.27
C LYS A 304 -46.39 4.96 28.82
N PRO A 305 -47.62 5.44 28.52
CA PRO A 305 -48.14 5.46 27.15
C PRO A 305 -47.37 6.45 26.26
N GLY A 306 -47.07 6.01 25.04
CA GLY A 306 -46.42 6.80 24.01
C GLY A 306 -47.32 7.07 22.81
N ALA A 307 -47.26 8.30 22.29
CA ALA A 307 -47.85 8.68 21.00
C ALA A 307 -46.95 8.31 19.80
N ALA A 308 -47.57 7.86 18.70
CA ALA A 308 -46.94 7.62 17.41
C ALA A 308 -47.90 7.89 16.24
N SER A 309 -47.40 8.47 15.15
CA SER A 309 -48.17 8.77 13.93
C SER A 309 -47.41 8.57 12.63
N ASN A 310 -46.12 8.19 12.71
CA ASN A 310 -45.33 7.92 11.53
C ASN A 310 -44.22 6.90 11.82
N LEU A 311 -43.68 6.34 10.74
CA LEU A 311 -42.45 5.57 10.74
C LEU A 311 -41.30 6.46 10.27
N ALA A 312 -40.17 6.32 10.95
CA ALA A 312 -38.88 6.83 10.54
C ALA A 312 -38.66 8.35 10.52
N SER A 313 -39.49 9.17 11.17
CA SER A 313 -39.30 10.62 11.20
C SER A 313 -39.52 11.24 12.59
N ASP A 314 -38.61 12.11 13.03
CA ASP A 314 -38.83 12.98 14.20
C ASP A 314 -39.56 14.27 13.77
N ARG A 315 -40.90 14.28 13.90
CA ARG A 315 -41.74 15.46 13.65
C ARG A 315 -41.52 16.13 12.28
N PHE A 316 -41.06 15.35 11.29
CA PHE A 316 -40.71 15.82 9.94
C PHE A 316 -39.63 16.91 9.89
N LEU A 317 -38.73 16.94 10.89
CA LEU A 317 -37.61 17.88 10.92
C LEU A 317 -36.51 17.46 9.93
N PRO A 318 -35.90 18.40 9.19
CA PRO A 318 -34.83 18.09 8.23
C PRO A 318 -33.66 17.35 8.87
N GLY A 319 -33.17 16.30 8.19
CA GLY A 319 -32.03 15.50 8.64
C GLY A 319 -32.34 14.53 9.78
N ARG A 320 -33.61 14.40 10.21
CA ARG A 320 -34.03 13.52 11.31
C ARG A 320 -34.82 12.28 10.89
N SER A 321 -34.59 11.80 9.67
CA SER A 321 -35.15 10.53 9.20
C SER A 321 -34.25 9.34 9.52
N TRP A 322 -34.85 8.20 9.86
CA TRP A 322 -34.13 6.95 10.15
C TRP A 322 -33.64 6.26 8.88
N HIS A 323 -32.48 5.61 8.97
CA HIS A 323 -31.80 4.94 7.86
C HIS A 323 -31.73 3.43 8.16
N GLY A 324 -32.38 2.61 7.35
CA GLY A 324 -32.31 1.17 7.51
C GLY A 324 -33.43 0.43 6.77
N ARG A 325 -33.67 -0.81 7.20
CA ARG A 325 -34.66 -1.71 6.64
C ARG A 325 -35.67 -2.12 7.70
N ILE A 326 -36.95 -2.18 7.34
CA ILE A 326 -38.04 -2.64 8.20
C ILE A 326 -38.69 -3.86 7.54
N ALA A 327 -38.82 -4.93 8.31
CA ALA A 327 -39.49 -6.16 7.92
C ALA A 327 -40.92 -6.21 8.48
N GLU A 328 -41.08 -5.98 9.79
CA GLU A 328 -42.38 -6.07 10.46
C GLU A 328 -42.47 -5.11 11.65
N VAL A 329 -43.66 -4.53 11.88
CA VAL A 329 -43.95 -3.59 12.96
C VAL A 329 -45.27 -3.97 13.64
N LEU A 330 -45.26 -4.11 14.97
CA LEU A 330 -46.44 -4.37 15.80
C LEU A 330 -46.53 -3.33 16.91
N LEU A 331 -47.67 -2.64 17.02
CA LEU A 331 -47.95 -1.70 18.11
C LEU A 331 -49.15 -2.18 18.94
N PHE A 332 -48.99 -2.25 20.25
CA PHE A 332 -50.06 -2.56 21.20
C PHE A 332 -50.33 -1.37 22.12
N ASP A 333 -51.61 -1.15 22.44
CA ASP A 333 -52.05 -0.08 23.33
C ASP A 333 -52.07 -0.42 24.83
N ARG A 334 -51.40 -1.53 25.17
CA ARG A 334 -51.31 -2.07 26.53
C ARG A 334 -49.94 -2.65 26.82
N VAL A 335 -49.61 -2.74 28.11
CA VAL A 335 -48.48 -3.54 28.59
C VAL A 335 -48.80 -5.02 28.41
N LEU A 336 -47.93 -5.76 27.73
CA LEU A 336 -48.02 -7.21 27.58
C LEU A 336 -47.27 -7.92 28.71
N ASP A 337 -47.79 -9.05 29.16
CA ASP A 337 -47.08 -9.89 30.10
C ASP A 337 -45.92 -10.64 29.43
N GLU A 338 -45.03 -11.18 30.25
CA GLU A 338 -43.81 -11.83 29.77
C GLU A 338 -44.07 -13.07 28.90
N PRO A 339 -45.02 -13.98 29.23
CA PRO A 339 -45.37 -15.09 28.34
C PRO A 339 -45.90 -14.62 26.98
N THR A 340 -46.75 -13.59 26.94
CA THR A 340 -47.29 -13.06 25.69
C THR A 340 -46.19 -12.41 24.84
N ARG A 341 -45.31 -11.61 25.47
CA ARG A 341 -44.13 -11.03 24.81
C ARG A 341 -43.27 -12.13 24.18
N ILE A 342 -42.87 -13.14 24.96
CA ILE A 342 -41.99 -14.22 24.48
C ILE A 342 -42.66 -14.99 23.35
N GLY A 343 -43.96 -15.27 23.44
CA GLY A 343 -44.70 -15.95 22.37
C GLY A 343 -44.73 -15.15 21.06
N ILE A 344 -44.91 -13.83 21.12
CA ILE A 344 -44.85 -12.95 19.94
C ILE A 344 -43.42 -12.88 19.38
N GLU A 345 -42.41 -12.77 20.24
CA GLU A 345 -41.02 -12.80 19.79
C GLU A 345 -40.69 -14.11 19.08
N TYR A 346 -41.14 -15.24 19.64
CA TYR A 346 -40.91 -16.55 19.03
C TYR A 346 -41.62 -16.68 17.67
N TYR A 347 -42.84 -16.13 17.53
CA TYR A 347 -43.52 -16.03 16.24
C TYR A 347 -42.68 -15.26 15.21
N LEU A 348 -42.19 -14.06 15.56
CA LEU A 348 -41.40 -13.23 14.65
C LEU A 348 -40.05 -13.86 14.28
N VAL A 349 -39.40 -14.51 15.24
CA VAL A 349 -38.12 -15.21 15.04
C VAL A 349 -38.27 -16.32 14.01
N ASN A 350 -39.30 -17.16 14.14
CA ASN A 350 -39.55 -18.24 13.20
C ASN A 350 -39.93 -17.71 11.82
N LYS A 351 -40.82 -16.71 11.76
CA LYS A 351 -41.30 -16.13 10.51
C LYS A 351 -40.18 -15.53 9.67
N TRP A 352 -39.29 -14.76 10.30
CA TRP A 352 -38.19 -14.07 9.60
C TRP A 352 -36.91 -14.87 9.54
N ASN A 353 -36.96 -16.17 9.85
CA ASN A 353 -35.81 -17.08 9.89
C ASN A 353 -34.64 -16.51 10.71
N LEU A 354 -34.97 -15.83 11.81
CA LEU A 354 -33.98 -15.31 12.77
C LEU A 354 -33.49 -16.43 13.70
N THR A 355 -33.93 -17.67 13.47
CA THR A 355 -33.65 -18.83 14.32
C THR A 355 -32.16 -19.08 14.49
N ASN A 356 -31.27 -18.82 13.53
CA ASN A 356 -29.82 -18.94 13.76
C ASN A 356 -29.25 -17.78 14.61
N GLN A 357 -29.89 -16.62 14.59
CA GLN A 357 -29.53 -15.44 15.39
C GLN A 357 -30.08 -15.52 16.82
N TYR A 358 -31.13 -16.31 17.01
CA TYR A 358 -31.79 -16.60 18.28
C TYR A 358 -31.43 -17.99 18.85
N ALA A 359 -31.01 -18.97 18.05
CA ALA A 359 -30.55 -20.31 18.48
C ALA A 359 -29.15 -20.28 19.08
N SER A 360 -28.43 -19.16 18.93
CA SER A 360 -27.28 -18.81 19.76
C SER A 360 -27.64 -18.59 21.24
N LEU A 361 -28.91 -18.75 21.63
CA LEU A 361 -29.31 -18.76 23.02
C LEU A 361 -28.80 -20.02 23.78
N SER A 362 -28.13 -20.98 23.14
CA SER A 362 -27.33 -22.00 23.86
C SER A 362 -25.85 -21.61 24.11
N GLY A 363 -25.43 -20.40 23.72
CA GLY A 363 -24.09 -19.83 24.00
C GLY A 363 -23.57 -18.85 22.94
N ASP A 364 -22.60 -18.03 23.33
CA ASP A 364 -21.91 -16.95 22.59
C ASP A 364 -21.21 -17.35 21.25
N THR A 365 -21.92 -17.99 20.32
CA THR A 365 -21.37 -18.52 19.06
C THR A 365 -21.10 -17.41 18.04
N ALA A 366 -19.94 -17.47 17.38
CA ALA A 366 -19.62 -16.65 16.22
C ALA A 366 -20.13 -17.34 14.95
N SER A 367 -20.80 -16.64 14.04
CA SER A 367 -21.41 -17.28 12.85
C SER A 367 -21.36 -16.41 11.60
N GLN A 368 -21.38 -17.07 10.44
CA GLN A 368 -21.53 -16.45 9.13
C GLN A 368 -22.43 -17.30 8.24
N PRO A 369 -23.66 -16.85 7.92
CA PRO A 369 -24.57 -17.62 7.08
C PRO A 369 -24.20 -17.63 5.59
N ASP A 370 -23.48 -16.61 5.09
CA ASP A 370 -23.09 -16.53 3.70
C ASP A 370 -21.83 -17.37 3.42
N ALA A 371 -21.97 -18.43 2.63
CA ALA A 371 -20.89 -19.36 2.33
C ALA A 371 -19.68 -18.71 1.63
N THR A 372 -19.87 -17.63 0.88
CA THR A 372 -18.75 -16.94 0.21
C THR A 372 -17.95 -16.04 1.14
N SER A 373 -18.51 -15.69 2.30
CA SER A 373 -17.88 -14.82 3.31
C SER A 373 -17.40 -15.62 4.54
N GLN A 374 -17.34 -16.96 4.46
CA GLN A 374 -16.98 -17.85 5.56
C GLN A 374 -15.47 -18.12 5.61
N PRO A 375 -14.82 -17.91 6.77
CA PRO A 375 -13.42 -18.26 6.92
C PRO A 375 -13.21 -19.78 6.83
N GLN A 376 -12.00 -20.19 6.46
CA GLN A 376 -11.65 -21.59 6.23
C GLN A 376 -10.93 -22.20 7.43
N LEU A 377 -11.34 -23.40 7.85
CA LEU A 377 -10.59 -24.19 8.83
C LEU A 377 -9.33 -24.76 8.15
N VAL A 378 -8.16 -24.34 8.61
CA VAL A 378 -6.87 -24.79 8.07
C VAL A 378 -6.01 -25.38 9.18
N THR A 379 -5.14 -26.33 8.83
CA THR A 379 -4.08 -26.80 9.73
C THR A 379 -2.78 -26.08 9.39
N ASP A 380 -2.16 -25.45 10.37
CA ASP A 380 -0.86 -24.80 10.19
C ASP A 380 0.22 -25.86 9.99
N PRO A 381 0.93 -25.85 8.87
CA PRO A 381 1.88 -26.92 8.52
C PRO A 381 3.15 -26.91 9.40
N LEU A 382 3.34 -25.86 10.20
CA LEU A 382 4.53 -25.62 11.01
C LEU A 382 4.33 -26.08 12.46
N SER A 383 3.13 -25.84 13.01
CA SER A 383 2.76 -26.22 14.38
C SER A 383 1.85 -27.46 14.44
N GLY A 384 1.25 -27.86 13.31
CA GLY A 384 0.23 -28.92 13.25
C GLY A 384 -1.11 -28.53 13.88
N ARG A 385 -1.31 -27.25 14.23
CA ARG A 385 -2.52 -26.78 14.93
C ARG A 385 -3.58 -26.23 13.97
N PRO A 386 -4.86 -26.41 14.27
CA PRO A 386 -5.94 -25.81 13.50
C PRO A 386 -6.06 -24.29 13.77
N PHE A 387 -6.41 -23.55 12.72
CA PHE A 387 -6.68 -22.12 12.72
C PHE A 387 -7.89 -21.81 11.82
N LEU A 388 -8.54 -20.68 12.06
CA LEU A 388 -9.45 -20.08 11.08
C LEU A 388 -8.70 -19.08 10.20
N ARG A 389 -8.69 -19.34 8.90
CA ARG A 389 -8.10 -18.48 7.88
C ARG A 389 -9.14 -17.54 7.30
N PHE A 390 -8.80 -16.26 7.29
CA PHE A 390 -9.55 -15.18 6.67
C PHE A 390 -8.78 -14.68 5.44
N ASP A 391 -9.47 -14.54 4.32
CA ASP A 391 -8.91 -14.21 3.00
C ASP A 391 -8.58 -12.72 2.79
N GLY A 392 -9.04 -11.86 3.71
CA GLY A 392 -8.83 -10.42 3.66
C GLY A 392 -9.74 -9.65 2.72
N LEU A 393 -10.75 -10.29 2.11
CA LEU A 393 -11.69 -9.69 1.19
C LEU A 393 -13.04 -9.45 1.86
N ASP A 394 -13.74 -10.53 2.23
CA ASP A 394 -15.10 -10.54 2.77
C ASP A 394 -15.29 -11.48 3.96
N ASP A 395 -14.34 -12.40 4.20
CA ASP A 395 -14.37 -13.30 5.36
C ASP A 395 -14.60 -12.56 6.68
N VAL A 396 -15.64 -12.96 7.42
CA VAL A 396 -16.01 -12.38 8.71
C VAL A 396 -16.93 -13.31 9.49
N LEU A 397 -16.77 -13.39 10.82
CA LEU A 397 -17.76 -14.00 11.72
C LEU A 397 -18.42 -12.93 12.58
N VAL A 398 -19.74 -13.07 12.74
CA VAL A 398 -20.56 -12.19 13.58
C VAL A 398 -20.83 -12.87 14.92
N THR A 399 -20.64 -12.15 16.01
CA THR A 399 -20.92 -12.59 17.39
C THR A 399 -22.03 -11.73 18.01
N ARG A 400 -22.55 -12.13 19.17
CA ARG A 400 -23.33 -11.23 20.03
C ARG A 400 -22.51 -9.97 20.30
N ARG A 401 -23.10 -8.80 20.04
CA ARG A 401 -22.45 -7.52 20.30
C ARG A 401 -22.27 -7.30 21.81
N ARG A 402 -21.02 -7.27 22.26
CA ARG A 402 -20.61 -6.93 23.61
C ARG A 402 -20.38 -5.44 23.68
N MET A 403 -20.86 -4.79 24.75
CA MET A 403 -20.65 -3.35 24.95
C MET A 403 -19.53 -3.05 25.95
N GLU A 404 -19.16 -4.03 26.78
CA GLU A 404 -18.27 -3.86 27.93
C GLU A 404 -16.91 -4.55 27.76
N ALA A 405 -16.41 -4.84 26.55
CA ALA A 405 -15.09 -5.46 26.43
C ALA A 405 -14.00 -4.52 26.98
N ARG A 406 -13.14 -5.03 27.87
CA ARG A 406 -12.07 -4.26 28.54
C ARG A 406 -10.69 -4.88 28.35
N THR A 407 -10.62 -6.21 28.37
CA THR A 407 -9.38 -6.96 28.11
C THR A 407 -9.59 -7.98 27.00
N VAL A 408 -8.73 -7.97 25.98
CA VAL A 408 -8.82 -8.88 24.83
C VAL A 408 -7.47 -9.56 24.61
N PHE A 409 -7.48 -10.90 24.49
CA PHE A 409 -6.31 -11.68 24.07
C PHE A 409 -6.60 -12.33 22.72
N ILE A 410 -5.63 -12.27 21.81
CA ILE A 410 -5.72 -12.86 20.48
C ILE A 410 -4.44 -13.62 20.17
N VAL A 411 -4.55 -14.85 19.69
CA VAL A 411 -3.47 -15.56 18.99
C VAL A 411 -3.77 -15.56 17.51
N ALA A 412 -2.89 -14.95 16.71
CA ALA A 412 -3.12 -14.77 15.28
C ALA A 412 -1.81 -14.65 14.48
N ARG A 413 -1.93 -14.71 13.16
CA ARG A 413 -0.86 -14.45 12.19
C ARG A 413 -1.44 -13.62 11.04
N GLU A 414 -0.77 -12.54 10.63
CA GLU A 414 -1.18 -11.78 9.45
C GLU A 414 -0.48 -12.34 8.20
N ALA A 415 -1.23 -12.62 7.13
CA ALA A 415 -0.65 -13.11 5.89
C ALA A 415 0.41 -12.13 5.37
N ALA A 416 1.57 -12.65 4.94
CA ALA A 416 2.68 -11.82 4.47
C ALA A 416 2.31 -10.90 3.29
N HIS A 417 1.37 -11.34 2.46
CA HIS A 417 0.87 -10.60 1.31
C HIS A 417 -0.37 -9.73 1.61
N ALA A 418 -0.82 -9.67 2.87
CA ALA A 418 -1.87 -8.75 3.29
C ALA A 418 -1.51 -7.31 2.89
N THR A 419 -2.47 -6.59 2.32
CA THR A 419 -2.23 -5.22 1.85
C THR A 419 -1.94 -4.28 3.03
N LYS A 420 -1.39 -3.10 2.72
CA LYS A 420 -1.18 -2.03 3.71
C LYS A 420 -2.50 -1.34 4.14
N SER A 421 -3.67 -1.83 3.71
CA SER A 421 -4.98 -1.33 4.12
C SER A 421 -5.17 -1.47 5.63
N HIS A 422 -6.10 -0.68 6.18
CA HIS A 422 -6.60 -0.85 7.54
C HIS A 422 -7.35 -2.17 7.63
N ARG A 423 -7.22 -2.92 8.72
CA ARG A 423 -7.85 -4.24 8.91
C ARG A 423 -8.30 -4.39 10.36
N ALA A 424 -9.01 -5.47 10.71
CA ALA A 424 -9.27 -5.74 12.12
C ALA A 424 -9.32 -7.25 12.41
N LEU A 425 -8.58 -7.69 13.43
CA LEU A 425 -8.67 -9.03 14.00
C LEU A 425 -10.05 -9.26 14.65
N VAL A 426 -10.50 -8.25 15.37
CA VAL A 426 -11.83 -8.14 15.95
C VAL A 426 -12.34 -6.73 15.72
N GLY A 427 -13.64 -6.54 15.65
CA GLY A 427 -14.22 -5.24 15.36
C GLY A 427 -15.62 -5.09 15.92
N ASP A 428 -16.23 -3.98 15.56
CA ASP A 428 -17.61 -3.67 15.87
C ASP A 428 -18.32 -3.16 14.61
N PHE A 429 -19.65 -3.28 14.55
CA PHE A 429 -20.43 -2.74 13.43
C PHE A 429 -20.34 -1.22 13.26
N LYS A 430 -19.97 -0.48 14.31
CA LYS A 430 -20.02 1.00 14.31
C LYS A 430 -18.69 1.63 14.73
N TYR A 431 -18.02 1.06 15.72
CA TYR A 431 -16.80 1.63 16.27
C TYR A 431 -15.53 0.99 15.71
N SER A 432 -14.47 1.79 15.56
CA SER A 432 -13.18 1.34 15.04
C SER A 432 -12.13 1.17 16.14
N HIS A 433 -12.53 0.67 17.32
CA HIS A 433 -11.63 0.61 18.48
C HIS A 433 -10.40 -0.25 18.21
N PHE A 434 -10.59 -1.44 17.64
CA PHE A 434 -9.54 -2.42 17.35
C PHE A 434 -8.97 -2.31 15.92
N ASN A 435 -9.08 -1.15 15.29
CA ASN A 435 -8.66 -0.98 13.91
C ASN A 435 -7.13 -1.07 13.81
N ARG A 436 -6.63 -2.09 13.11
CA ARG A 436 -5.22 -2.27 12.75
C ARG A 436 -4.85 -1.12 11.80
N GLY A 437 -3.83 -0.35 12.15
CA GLY A 437 -3.42 0.82 11.37
C GLY A 437 -2.94 0.45 9.97
N GLY A 438 -2.95 1.36 9.01
CA GLY A 438 -2.29 1.10 7.72
C GLY A 438 -0.82 0.68 7.90
N ASP A 439 -0.28 -0.09 6.96
CA ASP A 439 1.14 -0.51 6.96
C ASP A 439 1.57 -1.44 8.11
N ARG A 440 0.73 -2.43 8.46
CA ARG A 440 0.99 -3.46 9.49
C ARG A 440 1.08 -2.94 10.93
N LEU A 441 0.72 -1.68 11.20
CA LEU A 441 0.70 -1.15 12.58
C LEU A 441 -0.32 -1.86 13.46
N VAL A 442 0.02 -2.18 14.72
CA VAL A 442 -0.87 -2.90 15.65
C VAL A 442 -2.23 -2.21 15.76
N TYR A 443 -2.25 -0.89 16.01
CA TYR A 443 -3.48 -0.09 15.98
C TYR A 443 -3.33 1.22 15.21
N TYR A 444 -4.46 1.74 14.72
CA TYR A 444 -4.55 2.97 13.95
C TYR A 444 -4.12 4.19 14.78
N PRO A 445 -3.19 5.06 14.29
CA PRO A 445 -2.67 6.19 15.06
C PRO A 445 -3.66 7.28 15.47
N LYS A 446 -4.90 7.25 14.97
CA LYS A 446 -6.00 8.13 15.41
C LYS A 446 -7.17 7.35 15.98
N GLY A 447 -6.93 6.08 16.35
CA GLY A 447 -7.92 5.18 16.93
C GLY A 447 -7.95 5.25 18.46
N HIS A 448 -8.74 4.37 19.05
CA HIS A 448 -8.96 4.30 20.50
C HIS A 448 -7.66 4.06 21.29
N PHE A 449 -6.75 3.25 20.75
CA PHE A 449 -5.48 2.91 21.40
C PHE A 449 -4.36 3.95 21.23
N ALA A 450 -4.67 5.16 20.75
CA ALA A 450 -3.69 6.22 20.50
C ALA A 450 -3.55 7.23 21.66
N ASP A 451 -4.46 7.20 22.65
CA ASP A 451 -4.58 8.24 23.69
C ASP A 451 -3.67 8.05 24.91
N GLY A 452 -2.86 6.98 24.93
CA GLY A 452 -1.93 6.67 26.02
C GLY A 452 -2.57 6.07 27.28
N ASN A 453 -3.90 5.98 27.36
CA ASN A 453 -4.62 5.42 28.52
C ASN A 453 -4.87 3.91 28.40
N THR A 454 -4.50 3.32 27.27
CA THR A 454 -4.64 1.89 26.99
C THR A 454 -3.30 1.19 27.07
N THR A 455 -3.29 -0.10 27.40
CA THR A 455 -2.06 -0.91 27.43
C THR A 455 -2.15 -2.00 26.37
N VAL A 456 -1.10 -2.14 25.56
CA VAL A 456 -1.00 -3.18 24.54
C VAL A 456 0.31 -3.94 24.72
N ARG A 457 0.24 -5.27 24.68
CA ARG A 457 1.40 -6.17 24.80
C ARG A 457 1.44 -7.10 23.60
N LEU A 458 2.62 -7.25 23.00
CA LEU A 458 2.89 -8.19 21.92
C LEU A 458 3.84 -9.28 22.43
N ASN A 459 3.41 -10.53 22.35
CA ASN A 459 4.10 -11.69 22.93
C ASN A 459 4.45 -11.49 24.42
N GLY A 460 3.57 -10.81 25.14
CA GLY A 460 3.69 -10.45 26.56
C GLY A 460 4.66 -9.31 26.89
N ARG A 461 5.20 -8.61 25.88
CA ARG A 461 6.02 -7.40 26.07
C ARG A 461 5.19 -6.14 25.80
N PRO A 462 5.20 -5.13 26.68
CA PRO A 462 4.56 -3.83 26.40
C PRO A 462 5.12 -3.19 25.13
N ILE A 463 4.25 -2.57 24.33
CA ILE A 463 4.60 -1.89 23.08
C ILE A 463 3.85 -0.57 22.94
N ASP A 464 4.35 0.33 22.08
CA ASP A 464 3.56 1.44 21.55
C ASP A 464 2.80 0.93 20.31
N PRO A 465 1.45 0.80 20.38
CA PRO A 465 0.68 0.14 19.34
C PRO A 465 0.52 0.98 18.06
N VAL A 466 0.80 2.29 18.09
CA VAL A 466 0.62 3.17 16.92
C VAL A 466 1.90 3.33 16.10
N VAL A 467 3.02 2.76 16.56
CA VAL A 467 4.30 2.71 15.82
C VAL A 467 4.88 1.29 15.67
N THR A 468 4.39 0.32 16.45
CA THR A 468 4.81 -1.09 16.35
C THR A 468 4.04 -1.79 15.23
N ARG A 469 4.73 -2.59 14.42
CA ARG A 469 4.08 -3.45 13.41
C ARG A 469 3.80 -4.84 13.97
N LEU A 470 2.69 -5.44 13.53
CA LEU A 470 2.43 -6.86 13.72
C LEU A 470 3.53 -7.68 13.03
N PRO A 471 4.00 -8.76 13.68
CA PRO A 471 4.99 -9.63 13.08
C PRO A 471 4.34 -10.54 12.02
N ASP A 472 5.17 -11.08 11.14
CA ASP A 472 4.72 -11.92 10.01
C ASP A 472 4.55 -13.41 10.40
N ASN A 473 4.91 -13.76 11.64
CA ASN A 473 4.73 -15.07 12.24
C ASN A 473 3.56 -15.10 13.24
N LEU A 474 3.31 -16.26 13.85
CA LEU A 474 2.28 -16.41 14.88
C LEU A 474 2.64 -15.57 16.11
N PHE A 475 1.70 -14.73 16.54
CA PHE A 475 1.86 -13.85 17.69
C PHE A 475 0.69 -13.94 18.65
N GLN A 476 0.95 -13.51 19.88
CA GLN A 476 -0.08 -13.22 20.87
C GLN A 476 -0.17 -11.70 21.07
N LEU A 477 -1.37 -11.15 20.97
CA LEU A 477 -1.68 -9.75 21.22
C LEU A 477 -2.62 -9.64 22.44
N THR A 478 -2.26 -8.77 23.38
CA THR A 478 -3.06 -8.47 24.57
C THR A 478 -3.39 -6.99 24.57
N SER A 479 -4.66 -6.62 24.71
CA SER A 479 -5.14 -5.23 24.70
C SER A 479 -6.03 -4.96 25.90
N VAL A 480 -5.71 -3.91 26.66
CA VAL A 480 -6.41 -3.50 27.90
C VAL A 480 -6.85 -2.04 27.78
N SER A 481 -8.11 -1.75 28.09
CA SER A 481 -8.67 -0.40 28.03
C SER A 481 -9.51 -0.06 29.28
N PRO A 482 -9.31 1.13 29.88
CA PRO A 482 -10.14 1.66 30.96
C PRO A 482 -11.45 2.28 30.48
N THR A 483 -11.72 2.24 29.16
CA THR A 483 -13.02 2.55 28.57
C THR A 483 -13.62 1.30 27.95
N ALA A 484 -14.93 1.09 28.11
CA ALA A 484 -15.67 -0.01 27.52
C ALA A 484 -15.57 0.00 25.99
N MET A 485 -15.21 -1.13 25.40
CA MET A 485 -15.08 -1.27 23.95
C MET A 485 -16.17 -2.19 23.41
N PRO A 486 -16.99 -1.71 22.46
CA PRO A 486 -17.89 -2.60 21.75
C PRO A 486 -17.14 -3.61 20.88
N LEU A 487 -17.62 -4.85 20.84
CA LEU A 487 -17.08 -5.94 20.02
C LEU A 487 -18.22 -6.81 19.50
N SER A 488 -18.30 -7.00 18.19
CA SER A 488 -19.32 -7.83 17.53
C SER A 488 -18.79 -8.65 16.36
N LEU A 489 -17.62 -8.31 15.83
CA LEU A 489 -17.06 -8.91 14.62
C LEU A 489 -15.74 -9.60 14.93
N VAL A 490 -15.49 -10.74 14.27
CA VAL A 490 -14.18 -11.38 14.18
C VAL A 490 -13.77 -11.34 12.72
N GLY A 491 -12.62 -10.76 12.43
CA GLY A 491 -12.07 -10.65 11.08
C GLY A 491 -12.53 -9.45 10.26
N SER A 492 -13.20 -8.43 10.81
CA SER A 492 -13.62 -7.26 10.01
C SER A 492 -13.73 -5.94 10.80
N ASP A 493 -13.33 -4.82 10.17
CA ASP A 493 -13.61 -3.44 10.62
C ASP A 493 -14.95 -2.97 10.04
N ARG A 494 -16.03 -3.01 10.83
CA ARG A 494 -17.35 -2.46 10.49
C ARG A 494 -17.93 -2.97 9.16
N LEU A 495 -17.52 -4.16 8.71
CA LEU A 495 -17.90 -4.73 7.41
C LEU A 495 -17.53 -3.82 6.21
N VAL A 496 -16.49 -3.01 6.36
CA VAL A 496 -15.97 -2.19 5.27
C VAL A 496 -15.14 -3.07 4.35
N PRO A 497 -15.43 -3.15 3.03
CA PRO A 497 -14.65 -3.99 2.14
C PRO A 497 -13.18 -3.56 2.08
N ASP A 498 -12.27 -4.53 1.90
CA ASP A 498 -10.80 -4.37 2.01
C ASP A 498 -10.30 -3.95 3.42
N ARG A 499 -11.15 -4.09 4.46
CA ARG A 499 -10.75 -3.98 5.87
C ARG A 499 -10.96 -5.24 6.69
N ASN A 500 -11.07 -6.37 6.01
CA ASN A 500 -11.19 -7.68 6.62
C ASN A 500 -9.80 -8.16 7.04
N TRP A 501 -9.74 -9.04 8.04
CA TRP A 501 -8.49 -9.66 8.44
C TRP A 501 -7.99 -10.54 7.30
N HIS A 502 -6.69 -10.44 6.99
CA HIS A 502 -6.07 -11.34 6.03
C HIS A 502 -5.01 -12.15 6.78
N GLY A 503 -5.35 -13.38 7.12
CA GLY A 503 -4.49 -14.25 7.90
C GLY A 503 -5.29 -15.18 8.80
N ASP A 504 -4.61 -15.71 9.81
CA ASP A 504 -5.11 -16.81 10.61
C ASP A 504 -5.42 -16.33 12.04
N ILE A 505 -6.52 -16.82 12.63
CA ILE A 505 -6.89 -16.60 14.03
C ILE A 505 -6.99 -17.97 14.72
N GLY A 506 -6.23 -18.15 15.81
CA GLY A 506 -6.18 -19.39 16.58
C GLY A 506 -7.02 -19.34 17.85
N GLU A 507 -6.98 -18.23 18.58
CA GLU A 507 -7.70 -18.10 19.85
C GLU A 507 -8.09 -16.65 20.13
N LEU A 508 -9.31 -16.44 20.66
CA LEU A 508 -9.84 -15.15 21.07
C LEU A 508 -10.48 -15.27 22.46
N LEU A 509 -9.99 -14.49 23.42
CA LEU A 509 -10.54 -14.34 24.76
C LEU A 509 -10.96 -12.88 24.97
N VAL A 510 -12.17 -12.66 25.50
CA VAL A 510 -12.66 -11.31 25.84
C VAL A 510 -13.16 -11.27 27.27
N PHE A 511 -12.65 -10.34 28.07
CA PHE A 511 -13.12 -10.06 29.42
C PHE A 511 -13.84 -8.71 29.48
N ASP A 512 -14.91 -8.64 30.26
CA ASP A 512 -15.73 -7.45 30.48
C ASP A 512 -15.14 -6.48 31.54
N ARG A 513 -13.96 -6.81 32.06
CA ARG A 513 -13.21 -6.00 33.04
C ARG A 513 -11.71 -5.93 32.70
N GLU A 514 -11.05 -4.96 33.33
CA GLU A 514 -9.58 -4.88 33.32
C GLU A 514 -9.01 -6.02 34.17
N LEU A 515 -8.08 -6.78 33.59
CA LEU A 515 -7.31 -7.80 34.31
C LEU A 515 -6.05 -7.20 34.92
N ASN A 516 -5.67 -7.69 36.10
CA ASN A 516 -4.44 -7.26 36.76
C ASN A 516 -3.19 -7.93 36.17
N ALA A 517 -1.99 -7.50 36.59
CA ALA A 517 -0.73 -7.98 36.03
C ALA A 517 -0.50 -9.51 36.18
N ASP A 518 -0.97 -10.11 37.28
CA ASP A 518 -0.81 -11.55 37.53
C ASP A 518 -1.77 -12.36 36.66
N GLU A 519 -3.03 -11.92 36.56
CA GLU A 519 -4.04 -12.52 35.69
C GLU A 519 -3.64 -12.45 34.21
N LEU A 520 -3.13 -11.29 33.77
CA LEU A 520 -2.56 -11.13 32.43
C LEU A 520 -1.43 -12.16 32.24
N SER A 521 -0.41 -12.14 33.10
CA SER A 521 0.76 -13.00 32.96
C SER A 521 0.41 -14.50 32.96
N ALA A 522 -0.59 -14.92 33.72
CA ALA A 522 -1.10 -16.29 33.74
C ALA A 522 -1.69 -16.70 32.38
N ILE A 523 -2.60 -15.90 31.83
CA ILE A 523 -3.22 -16.17 30.51
C ILE A 523 -2.17 -16.08 29.39
N GLU A 524 -1.27 -15.09 29.43
CA GLU A 524 -0.22 -14.98 28.42
C GLU A 524 0.74 -16.18 28.44
N SER A 525 1.11 -16.68 29.62
CA SER A 525 1.98 -17.87 29.74
C SER A 525 1.27 -19.15 29.31
N TRP A 526 -0.02 -19.26 29.62
CA TRP A 526 -0.87 -20.35 29.18
C TRP A 526 -1.01 -20.37 27.65
N LEU A 527 -1.31 -19.24 27.01
CA LEU A 527 -1.38 -19.12 25.54
C LEU A 527 -0.03 -19.42 24.89
N LYS A 528 1.08 -18.94 25.45
CA LYS A 528 2.43 -19.24 24.92
C LYS A 528 2.74 -20.73 24.93
N THR A 529 2.42 -21.42 26.02
CA THR A 529 2.65 -22.87 26.15
C THR A 529 1.70 -23.64 25.25
N LYS A 530 0.43 -23.23 25.22
CA LYS A 530 -0.60 -23.83 24.37
C LYS A 530 -0.20 -23.73 22.91
N TRP A 531 0.17 -22.55 22.40
CA TRP A 531 0.41 -22.33 20.97
C TRP A 531 1.87 -22.42 20.54
N GLY A 532 2.81 -22.67 21.46
CA GLY A 532 4.25 -22.78 21.15
C GLY A 532 4.86 -21.45 20.72
N LEU A 533 4.64 -20.38 21.48
CA LEU A 533 5.10 -19.02 21.14
C LEU A 533 6.40 -18.62 21.87
N PRO A 534 7.30 -17.86 21.22
CA PRO A 534 7.22 -17.39 19.84
C PRO A 534 7.45 -18.52 18.83
N SER A 535 6.78 -18.46 17.68
CA SER A 535 6.99 -19.40 16.58
C SER A 535 8.35 -19.13 15.94
N ILE A 536 9.27 -20.08 16.07
CA ILE A 536 10.63 -20.02 15.52
C ILE A 536 10.71 -20.97 14.32
N GLN A 537 11.27 -20.50 13.20
CA GLN A 537 11.52 -21.29 12.00
C GLN A 537 13.00 -21.69 11.87
N TRP A 538 13.25 -22.83 11.24
CA TRP A 538 14.58 -23.27 10.85
C TRP A 538 14.87 -22.90 9.41
N HIS A 539 16.07 -22.36 9.21
CA HIS A 539 16.56 -21.97 7.91
C HIS A 539 17.92 -22.58 7.67
N THR A 540 18.08 -23.30 6.57
CA THR A 540 19.41 -23.76 6.16
C THR A 540 20.29 -22.58 5.75
N ASN A 541 21.60 -22.81 5.67
CA ASN A 541 22.58 -21.89 5.11
C ASN A 541 22.75 -22.06 3.58
N PHE A 542 21.81 -22.75 2.91
CA PHE A 542 21.78 -22.93 1.47
C PHE A 542 20.35 -22.81 0.92
N LYS A 543 20.20 -22.85 -0.41
CA LYS A 543 18.90 -22.87 -1.11
C LYS A 543 18.81 -24.11 -1.98
N VAL A 544 17.62 -24.50 -2.39
CA VAL A 544 17.47 -25.67 -3.27
C VAL A 544 17.59 -25.22 -4.73
N SER A 545 18.34 -25.97 -5.52
CA SER A 545 18.50 -25.78 -6.96
C SER A 545 18.12 -27.03 -7.73
N SER A 546 17.62 -26.87 -8.96
CA SER A 546 17.45 -28.00 -9.86
C SER A 546 18.82 -28.59 -10.25
N GLY A 547 18.91 -29.91 -10.35
CA GLY A 547 20.14 -30.61 -10.73
C GLY A 547 21.06 -30.98 -9.57
N GLU A 548 20.60 -30.86 -8.33
CA GLU A 548 21.36 -31.27 -7.15
C GLU A 548 20.67 -32.40 -6.36
N THR A 549 21.37 -32.98 -5.40
CA THR A 549 20.81 -34.00 -4.49
C THR A 549 20.77 -33.45 -3.08
N ILE A 550 19.57 -33.31 -2.52
CA ILE A 550 19.40 -32.98 -1.10
C ILE A 550 19.55 -34.25 -0.27
N ARG A 551 20.48 -34.24 0.69
CA ARG A 551 20.81 -35.37 1.55
C ARG A 551 20.47 -35.07 3.01
N LEU A 552 19.84 -36.05 3.66
CA LEU A 552 19.67 -36.13 5.10
C LEU A 552 20.66 -37.17 5.65
N THR A 553 21.52 -36.75 6.58
CA THR A 553 22.61 -37.57 7.14
C THR A 553 22.41 -37.78 8.65
N ARG A 554 22.56 -39.01 9.15
CA ARG A 554 22.54 -39.31 10.59
C ARG A 554 23.81 -38.79 11.29
N PRO A 555 23.81 -38.56 12.62
CA PRO A 555 24.95 -37.99 13.35
C PRO A 555 26.29 -38.69 13.15
N LEU A 556 26.28 -40.01 12.89
CA LEU A 556 27.48 -40.84 12.64
C LEU A 556 27.97 -40.81 11.17
N GLY A 557 27.40 -39.96 10.32
CA GLY A 557 27.80 -39.81 8.91
C GLY A 557 27.12 -40.79 7.94
N GLN A 558 26.22 -41.64 8.44
CA GLN A 558 25.45 -42.59 7.62
C GLN A 558 24.30 -41.84 6.91
N GLY A 559 24.13 -42.07 5.61
CA GLY A 559 23.00 -41.48 4.85
C GLY A 559 21.65 -42.01 5.34
N ALA A 560 20.72 -41.10 5.67
CA ALA A 560 19.35 -41.43 6.06
C ALA A 560 18.40 -41.40 4.87
N SER A 561 18.44 -40.32 4.08
CA SER A 561 17.62 -40.14 2.89
C SER A 561 18.34 -39.23 1.89
N ALA A 562 18.05 -39.38 0.61
CA ALA A 562 18.58 -38.53 -0.45
C ALA A 562 17.52 -38.37 -1.54
N VAL A 563 17.31 -37.14 -1.99
CA VAL A 563 16.36 -36.82 -3.06
C VAL A 563 17.08 -36.02 -4.14
N TRP A 564 17.09 -36.56 -5.36
CA TRP A 564 17.48 -35.82 -6.55
C TRP A 564 16.40 -34.80 -6.91
N VAL A 565 16.80 -33.57 -7.19
CA VAL A 565 15.88 -32.47 -7.50
C VAL A 565 15.85 -32.24 -9.02
N PRO A 566 14.93 -32.87 -9.78
CA PRO A 566 14.71 -32.53 -11.18
C PRO A 566 14.12 -31.11 -11.32
N PRO A 567 14.02 -30.57 -12.55
CA PRO A 567 13.21 -29.38 -12.81
C PRO A 567 11.79 -29.56 -12.26
N CYS A 568 11.29 -28.54 -11.57
CA CYS A 568 9.97 -28.53 -10.98
C CYS A 568 9.27 -27.21 -11.33
N PRO A 569 7.98 -27.24 -11.71
CA PRO A 569 7.24 -26.01 -11.88
C PRO A 569 7.12 -25.28 -10.54
N PRO A 570 7.01 -23.94 -10.55
CA PRO A 570 6.76 -23.18 -9.33
C PRO A 570 5.52 -23.68 -8.58
N ASP A 571 5.56 -23.60 -7.25
CA ASP A 571 4.48 -24.01 -6.33
C ASP A 571 4.08 -25.50 -6.45
N SER A 572 4.92 -26.34 -7.06
CA SER A 572 4.81 -27.79 -7.06
C SER A 572 5.94 -28.42 -6.24
N SER A 573 5.66 -29.59 -5.65
CA SER A 573 6.61 -30.30 -4.78
C SER A 573 7.05 -31.62 -5.38
N LEU A 574 8.16 -32.14 -4.84
CA LEU A 574 8.66 -33.49 -5.06
C LEU A 574 8.49 -34.26 -3.75
N GLY A 575 7.88 -35.44 -3.80
CA GLY A 575 7.64 -36.19 -2.56
C GLY A 575 7.37 -37.67 -2.77
N GLN A 576 7.24 -38.40 -1.67
CA GLN A 576 6.86 -39.81 -1.67
C GLN A 576 5.33 -39.94 -1.76
N ALA A 577 4.82 -40.63 -2.77
CA ALA A 577 3.39 -40.92 -2.88
C ALA A 577 2.97 -42.01 -1.88
N LYS A 578 1.79 -41.86 -1.28
CA LYS A 578 1.28 -42.84 -0.30
C LYS A 578 1.19 -44.25 -0.90
N GLY A 579 1.92 -45.19 -0.31
CA GLY A 579 1.88 -46.61 -0.71
C GLY A 579 2.64 -46.95 -1.99
N ILE A 580 3.38 -46.00 -2.57
CA ILE A 580 4.18 -46.21 -3.79
C ILE A 580 5.62 -45.79 -3.51
N HIS A 581 6.57 -46.68 -3.79
CA HIS A 581 7.98 -46.36 -3.66
C HIS A 581 8.46 -45.49 -4.83
N GLY A 582 9.07 -44.34 -4.51
CA GLY A 582 9.60 -43.40 -5.50
C GLY A 582 9.43 -41.95 -5.03
N ILE A 583 10.06 -41.03 -5.77
CA ILE A 583 9.82 -39.59 -5.65
C ILE A 583 9.05 -39.16 -6.89
N PHE A 584 7.96 -38.45 -6.69
CA PHE A 584 7.03 -38.00 -7.72
C PHE A 584 6.78 -36.50 -7.60
N HIS A 585 6.30 -35.90 -8.69
CA HIS A 585 5.86 -34.51 -8.71
C HIS A 585 4.40 -34.40 -8.27
N PHE A 586 4.09 -33.39 -7.46
CA PHE A 586 2.74 -33.04 -7.03
C PHE A 586 2.41 -31.60 -7.42
N ALA A 587 1.33 -31.42 -8.17
CA ALA A 587 0.81 -30.09 -8.51
C ALA A 587 0.26 -29.36 -7.28
N ALA A 588 -0.30 -30.12 -6.33
CA ALA A 588 -0.85 -29.63 -5.08
C ALA A 588 0.01 -30.16 -3.91
N PRO A 589 0.96 -29.36 -3.41
CA PRO A 589 1.85 -29.74 -2.32
C PRO A 589 1.11 -29.87 -0.98
N THR A 590 1.64 -30.67 -0.05
CA THR A 590 0.98 -30.96 1.24
C THR A 590 1.91 -30.77 2.44
N PRO A 591 2.50 -29.57 2.63
CA PRO A 591 3.48 -29.33 3.68
C PRO A 591 2.90 -29.67 5.06
N GLY A 592 3.67 -30.40 5.87
CA GLY A 592 3.28 -30.87 7.20
C GLY A 592 2.35 -32.09 7.20
N LEU A 593 1.89 -32.56 6.03
CA LEU A 593 0.89 -33.63 5.88
C LEU A 593 1.41 -34.76 4.97
N ALA A 594 0.67 -35.86 4.89
CA ALA A 594 1.01 -36.94 3.96
C ALA A 594 0.61 -36.57 2.52
N ASN A 595 1.50 -36.84 1.55
CA ASN A 595 1.26 -36.60 0.12
C ASN A 595 0.18 -37.56 -0.43
N THR A 596 -1.09 -37.17 -0.32
CA THR A 596 -2.25 -37.91 -0.82
C THR A 596 -2.83 -37.34 -2.11
N THR A 597 -2.32 -36.21 -2.59
CA THR A 597 -2.73 -35.59 -3.84
C THR A 597 -2.23 -36.40 -5.05
N HIS A 598 -2.79 -36.12 -6.23
CA HIS A 598 -2.45 -36.86 -7.45
C HIS A 598 -0.97 -36.66 -7.80
N HIS A 599 -0.22 -37.77 -7.90
CA HIS A 599 1.20 -37.77 -8.23
C HIS A 599 1.42 -37.87 -9.75
N THR A 600 2.56 -37.39 -10.22
CA THR A 600 2.95 -37.42 -11.64
C THR A 600 4.42 -37.82 -11.80
N PHE A 601 4.78 -38.32 -12.97
CA PHE A 601 6.11 -38.88 -13.25
C PHE A 601 7.18 -37.82 -13.56
N GLY A 602 6.77 -36.60 -13.84
CA GLY A 602 7.68 -35.54 -14.24
C GLY A 602 6.98 -34.27 -14.67
N TRP A 603 7.77 -33.29 -15.08
CA TRP A 603 7.33 -32.04 -15.69
C TRP A 603 7.76 -31.99 -17.16
N LEU A 604 6.84 -31.63 -18.06
CA LEU A 604 7.15 -31.55 -19.50
C LEU A 604 8.01 -30.33 -19.83
N GLU A 605 8.90 -30.48 -20.81
CA GLU A 605 9.65 -29.38 -21.41
C GLU A 605 8.71 -28.41 -22.16
N PRO A 606 9.10 -27.13 -22.35
CA PRO A 606 8.27 -26.17 -23.06
C PRO A 606 8.17 -26.46 -24.57
N PRO A 607 7.02 -26.18 -25.21
CA PRO A 607 6.92 -26.19 -26.67
C PRO A 607 7.76 -25.06 -27.31
N ARG A 608 8.11 -25.18 -28.59
CA ARG A 608 8.87 -24.15 -29.32
C ARG A 608 8.03 -23.44 -30.37
N LEU A 609 7.99 -22.10 -30.32
CA LEU A 609 7.41 -21.27 -31.38
C LEU A 609 8.40 -21.18 -32.55
N ALA A 610 8.00 -21.64 -33.74
CA ALA A 610 8.90 -21.69 -34.91
C ALA A 610 9.27 -20.30 -35.46
N LYS A 611 8.48 -19.27 -35.12
CA LYS A 611 8.80 -17.86 -35.38
C LYS A 611 8.91 -17.14 -34.04
N PRO A 612 9.89 -16.24 -33.87
CA PRO A 612 10.02 -15.48 -32.63
C PRO A 612 8.85 -14.49 -32.47
N PRO A 613 8.46 -14.14 -31.23
CA PRO A 613 7.60 -12.99 -30.98
C PRO A 613 8.21 -11.72 -31.56
N GLY A 614 7.39 -10.79 -32.06
CA GLY A 614 7.90 -9.60 -32.74
C GLY A 614 6.89 -8.90 -33.63
N ARG A 615 7.40 -7.93 -34.40
CA ARG A 615 6.63 -7.17 -35.39
C ARG A 615 6.74 -7.84 -36.76
N TYR A 616 5.65 -7.84 -37.50
CA TYR A 616 5.60 -8.42 -38.85
C TYR A 616 4.76 -7.52 -39.75
N GLU A 617 5.22 -7.23 -40.97
CA GLU A 617 4.50 -6.35 -41.90
C GLU A 617 3.16 -6.92 -42.37
N GLY A 618 3.06 -8.25 -42.49
CA GLY A 618 1.90 -8.95 -43.01
C GLY A 618 1.56 -10.21 -42.21
N ALA A 619 0.47 -10.87 -42.61
CA ALA A 619 -0.01 -12.08 -41.94
C ALA A 619 1.05 -13.20 -41.94
N ILE A 620 1.13 -13.95 -40.84
CA ILE A 620 2.02 -15.10 -40.69
C ILE A 620 1.24 -16.37 -40.39
N ASN A 621 1.78 -17.51 -40.81
CA ASN A 621 1.36 -18.83 -40.32
C ASN A 621 2.40 -19.29 -39.29
N LEU A 622 1.99 -19.36 -38.02
CA LEU A 622 2.84 -19.77 -36.91
C LEU A 622 2.77 -21.28 -36.71
N THR A 623 3.93 -21.93 -36.80
CA THR A 623 4.09 -23.34 -36.44
C THR A 623 4.57 -23.45 -35.00
N VAL A 624 4.09 -24.46 -34.28
CA VAL A 624 4.53 -24.77 -32.91
C VAL A 624 5.04 -26.20 -32.88
N GLU A 625 6.23 -26.38 -32.34
CA GLU A 625 6.88 -27.68 -32.25
C GLU A 625 6.72 -28.23 -30.83
N PRO A 626 6.31 -29.51 -30.68
CA PRO A 626 6.15 -30.11 -29.36
C PRO A 626 7.52 -30.43 -28.75
N PRO A 627 7.61 -30.51 -27.40
CA PRO A 627 8.84 -30.91 -26.73
C PRO A 627 9.26 -32.35 -27.06
N ASP A 628 8.29 -33.22 -27.35
CA ASP A 628 8.50 -34.61 -27.77
C ASP A 628 7.32 -35.10 -28.65
N ASN A 629 7.44 -36.32 -29.19
CA ASN A 629 6.44 -36.89 -30.10
C ASN A 629 5.13 -37.34 -29.42
N ASP A 630 5.12 -37.45 -28.09
CA ASP A 630 4.00 -37.99 -27.32
C ASP A 630 3.17 -36.89 -26.64
N SER A 631 3.61 -35.63 -26.74
CA SER A 631 2.95 -34.48 -26.12
C SER A 631 1.89 -33.86 -27.02
N GLU A 632 0.71 -33.63 -26.47
CA GLU A 632 -0.32 -32.80 -27.09
C GLU A 632 -0.06 -31.31 -26.80
N LEU A 633 -0.26 -30.46 -27.80
CA LEU A 633 -0.13 -29.01 -27.66
C LEU A 633 -1.49 -28.34 -27.62
N ARG A 634 -1.72 -27.48 -26.62
CA ARG A 634 -2.92 -26.66 -26.48
C ARG A 634 -2.55 -25.19 -26.51
N PHE A 635 -3.38 -24.36 -27.12
CA PHE A 635 -3.10 -22.92 -27.22
C PHE A 635 -4.34 -22.04 -27.01
N THR A 636 -4.08 -20.79 -26.66
CA THR A 636 -5.07 -19.72 -26.52
C THR A 636 -4.59 -18.46 -27.24
N LEU A 637 -5.53 -17.59 -27.63
CA LEU A 637 -5.25 -16.34 -28.36
C LEU A 637 -5.76 -15.09 -27.64
N ASP A 638 -6.38 -15.25 -26.46
CA ASP A 638 -7.04 -14.21 -25.67
C ASP A 638 -6.28 -13.84 -24.39
N GLY A 639 -5.13 -14.48 -24.16
CA GLY A 639 -4.29 -14.28 -22.97
C GLY A 639 -4.57 -15.25 -21.81
N SER A 640 -5.61 -16.09 -21.88
CA SER A 640 -5.88 -17.14 -20.89
C SER A 640 -4.76 -18.20 -20.86
N GLU A 641 -4.55 -18.82 -19.71
CA GLU A 641 -3.57 -19.91 -19.60
C GLU A 641 -4.11 -21.16 -20.32
N PRO A 642 -3.35 -21.79 -21.24
CA PRO A 642 -3.81 -23.02 -21.85
C PRO A 642 -3.91 -24.13 -20.82
N ASP A 643 -5.07 -24.79 -20.79
CA ASP A 643 -5.42 -25.96 -19.99
C ASP A 643 -5.74 -27.17 -20.91
N ALA A 644 -6.20 -28.27 -20.31
CA ALA A 644 -6.53 -29.49 -21.05
C ALA A 644 -7.75 -29.30 -22.00
N ASP A 645 -8.64 -28.35 -21.70
CA ASP A 645 -9.86 -28.07 -22.46
C ASP A 645 -9.65 -27.01 -23.56
N SER A 646 -8.50 -26.33 -23.52
CA SER A 646 -8.09 -25.33 -24.51
C SER A 646 -7.95 -25.91 -25.92
N THR A 647 -7.85 -25.02 -26.92
CA THR A 647 -7.84 -25.42 -28.33
C THR A 647 -6.63 -26.29 -28.64
N LEU A 648 -6.86 -27.51 -29.15
CA LEU A 648 -5.79 -28.41 -29.58
C LEU A 648 -5.11 -27.88 -30.85
N TYR A 649 -3.79 -27.81 -30.82
CA TYR A 649 -2.96 -27.45 -31.96
C TYR A 649 -2.86 -28.62 -32.94
N ARG A 650 -3.49 -28.49 -34.13
CA ARG A 650 -3.43 -29.49 -35.21
C ARG A 650 -2.71 -29.03 -36.47
N LYS A 651 -2.63 -27.71 -36.68
CA LYS A 651 -2.05 -27.06 -37.87
C LYS A 651 -1.57 -25.66 -37.51
N SER A 652 -0.77 -25.06 -38.39
CA SER A 652 -0.27 -23.69 -38.23
C SER A 652 -1.37 -22.68 -37.90
N ILE A 653 -1.10 -21.78 -36.96
CA ILE A 653 -2.01 -20.72 -36.53
C ILE A 653 -1.83 -19.52 -37.46
N ARG A 654 -2.89 -19.12 -38.19
CA ARG A 654 -2.83 -17.93 -39.05
C ARG A 654 -3.09 -16.65 -38.25
N LEU A 655 -2.08 -15.78 -38.16
CA LEU A 655 -2.15 -14.50 -37.47
C LEU A 655 -2.15 -13.38 -38.51
N ALA A 656 -3.26 -12.62 -38.59
CA ALA A 656 -3.44 -11.54 -39.57
C ALA A 656 -3.56 -10.13 -38.94
N LYS A 657 -3.58 -10.07 -37.62
CA LYS A 657 -3.67 -8.85 -36.80
C LYS A 657 -2.87 -9.07 -35.51
N PRO A 658 -2.57 -8.01 -34.73
CA PRO A 658 -1.89 -8.18 -33.45
C PRO A 658 -2.60 -9.22 -32.58
N ALA A 659 -1.82 -10.17 -32.05
CA ALA A 659 -2.33 -11.26 -31.23
C ALA A 659 -1.24 -11.74 -30.27
N VAL A 660 -1.66 -12.26 -29.13
CA VAL A 660 -0.81 -13.05 -28.24
C VAL A 660 -1.12 -14.53 -28.47
N VAL A 661 -0.09 -15.36 -28.57
CA VAL A 661 -0.24 -16.82 -28.60
C VAL A 661 0.37 -17.38 -27.34
N ARG A 662 -0.43 -18.09 -26.55
CA ARG A 662 0.06 -18.87 -25.39
C ARG A 662 -0.09 -20.33 -25.72
N VAL A 663 0.98 -21.12 -25.55
CA VAL A 663 1.00 -22.55 -25.88
C VAL A 663 1.57 -23.34 -24.71
N ARG A 664 0.99 -24.52 -24.44
CA ARG A 664 1.42 -25.42 -23.39
C ARG A 664 1.33 -26.87 -23.85
N ALA A 665 2.28 -27.70 -23.40
CA ALA A 665 2.33 -29.13 -23.68
C ALA A 665 1.64 -29.94 -22.57
N PHE A 666 0.91 -30.98 -22.96
CA PHE A 666 0.17 -31.89 -22.08
C PHE A 666 0.47 -33.34 -22.44
N ARG A 667 0.59 -34.20 -21.43
CA ARG A 667 0.73 -35.64 -21.56
C ARG A 667 0.21 -36.32 -20.31
N ASP A 668 -0.54 -37.40 -20.48
CA ASP A 668 -1.07 -38.18 -19.37
C ASP A 668 0.05 -38.65 -18.41
N GLY A 669 -0.18 -38.47 -17.11
CA GLY A 669 0.78 -38.84 -16.06
C GLY A 669 1.90 -37.83 -15.81
N PHE A 670 1.96 -36.69 -16.53
CA PHE A 670 2.96 -35.64 -16.32
C PHE A 670 2.31 -34.31 -15.91
N LEU A 671 3.04 -33.47 -15.18
CA LEU A 671 2.67 -32.07 -15.01
C LEU A 671 2.76 -31.35 -16.36
N PRO A 672 1.77 -30.51 -16.72
CA PRO A 672 1.82 -29.75 -17.96
C PRO A 672 3.04 -28.83 -18.00
N GLY A 673 3.67 -28.73 -19.17
CA GLY A 673 4.93 -27.98 -19.34
C GLY A 673 4.79 -26.47 -19.10
N PRO A 674 5.89 -25.70 -19.11
CA PRO A 674 5.80 -24.24 -19.02
C PRO A 674 4.92 -23.65 -20.13
N ILE A 675 4.22 -22.56 -19.82
CA ILE A 675 3.47 -21.79 -20.83
C ILE A 675 4.47 -20.95 -21.61
N VAL A 676 4.52 -21.14 -22.93
CA VAL A 676 5.28 -20.28 -23.83
C VAL A 676 4.34 -19.21 -24.38
N THR A 677 4.67 -17.96 -24.13
CA THR A 677 3.92 -16.78 -24.57
C THR A 677 4.68 -16.06 -25.66
N GLY A 678 3.99 -15.67 -26.73
CA GLY A 678 4.56 -14.85 -27.79
C GLY A 678 3.56 -13.86 -28.37
N SER A 679 3.92 -12.59 -28.33
CA SER A 679 3.18 -11.51 -28.98
C SER A 679 3.65 -11.25 -30.41
N TYR A 680 2.70 -11.27 -31.33
CA TYR A 680 2.91 -11.04 -32.75
C TYR A 680 2.18 -9.77 -33.17
N LEU A 681 2.93 -8.68 -33.30
CA LEU A 681 2.43 -7.33 -33.58
C LEU A 681 2.28 -7.12 -35.09
N ILE A 682 1.32 -7.82 -35.70
CA ILE A 682 1.10 -7.78 -37.16
C ILE A 682 0.62 -6.39 -37.61
N GLY A 683 1.34 -5.78 -38.55
CA GLY A 683 1.03 -4.47 -39.11
C GLY A 683 1.27 -3.28 -38.17
N GLU A 684 1.92 -3.47 -37.03
CA GLU A 684 2.26 -2.37 -36.10
C GLU A 684 3.45 -1.55 -36.62
N LYS A 685 3.23 -0.25 -36.81
CA LYS A 685 4.17 0.70 -37.43
C LYS A 685 4.72 1.74 -36.47
N THR A 686 4.40 1.67 -35.18
CA THR A 686 4.79 2.68 -34.21
C THR A 686 6.30 2.81 -34.06
N SER A 687 6.81 4.04 -33.93
CA SER A 687 8.20 4.30 -33.58
C SER A 687 8.47 4.23 -32.08
N PHE A 688 7.44 4.03 -31.25
CA PHE A 688 7.61 3.86 -29.81
C PHE A 688 8.00 2.42 -29.46
N PRO A 689 8.64 2.20 -28.29
CA PRO A 689 8.65 0.88 -27.71
C PRO A 689 7.22 0.38 -27.47
N VAL A 690 7.04 -0.94 -27.52
CA VAL A 690 5.75 -1.59 -27.24
C VAL A 690 5.87 -2.44 -25.99
N ALA A 691 4.96 -2.20 -25.03
CA ALA A 691 4.72 -3.11 -23.92
C ALA A 691 3.50 -3.97 -24.23
N SER A 692 3.71 -5.23 -24.56
CA SER A 692 2.64 -6.20 -24.70
C SER A 692 2.47 -6.96 -23.40
N ILE A 693 1.30 -6.84 -22.77
CA ILE A 693 0.96 -7.50 -21.52
C ILE A 693 -0.09 -8.56 -21.81
N SER A 694 0.19 -9.80 -21.41
CA SER A 694 -0.71 -10.93 -21.51
C SER A 694 -1.10 -11.43 -20.13
N THR A 695 -2.38 -11.65 -19.89
CA THR A 695 -2.89 -12.23 -18.64
C THR A 695 -4.23 -12.88 -18.90
N ASN A 696 -4.67 -13.77 -18.01
CA ASN A 696 -6.01 -14.32 -18.05
C ASN A 696 -7.04 -13.17 -18.09
N PRO A 697 -7.98 -13.12 -19.05
CA PRO A 697 -9.00 -12.06 -19.13
C PRO A 697 -9.74 -11.81 -17.81
N ALA A 698 -9.95 -12.87 -17.01
CA ALA A 698 -10.59 -12.75 -15.70
C ALA A 698 -9.79 -11.85 -14.74
N ASN A 699 -8.45 -11.84 -14.82
CA ASN A 699 -7.61 -10.95 -14.02
C ASN A 699 -7.86 -9.46 -14.32
N LEU A 700 -8.40 -9.14 -15.49
CA LEU A 700 -8.72 -7.77 -15.88
C LEU A 700 -10.19 -7.45 -15.65
N PHE A 701 -11.12 -8.30 -16.08
CA PHE A 701 -12.53 -7.88 -16.26
C PHE A 701 -13.56 -8.67 -15.44
N ASP A 702 -13.16 -9.71 -14.72
CA ASP A 702 -14.07 -10.50 -13.89
C ASP A 702 -14.66 -9.67 -12.73
N PRO A 703 -15.97 -9.77 -12.42
CA PRO A 703 -16.59 -9.02 -11.32
C PRO A 703 -15.98 -9.25 -9.93
N ASP A 704 -15.35 -10.39 -9.67
CA ASP A 704 -14.86 -10.75 -8.33
C ASP A 704 -13.37 -10.46 -8.20
N GLN A 705 -12.61 -10.67 -9.29
CA GLN A 705 -11.15 -10.55 -9.27
C GLN A 705 -10.55 -9.60 -10.32
N GLY A 706 -11.32 -9.09 -11.27
CA GLY A 706 -10.83 -8.26 -12.36
C GLY A 706 -10.36 -6.89 -11.90
N ILE A 707 -9.09 -6.54 -12.16
CA ILE A 707 -8.53 -5.26 -11.68
C ILE A 707 -9.01 -4.03 -12.46
N TYR A 708 -9.65 -4.19 -13.63
CA TYR A 708 -10.20 -3.10 -14.45
C TYR A 708 -11.68 -2.83 -14.23
N THR A 709 -12.42 -3.74 -13.59
CA THR A 709 -13.89 -3.64 -13.45
C THR A 709 -14.32 -2.87 -12.19
N GLU A 710 -15.59 -2.51 -12.14
CA GLU A 710 -16.23 -1.92 -10.96
C GLU A 710 -16.42 -2.97 -9.86
N GLY A 711 -16.61 -4.23 -10.22
CA GLY A 711 -16.68 -5.36 -9.28
C GLY A 711 -18.08 -5.64 -8.73
N ARG A 712 -18.24 -6.82 -8.11
CA ARG A 712 -19.54 -7.35 -7.67
C ARG A 712 -20.25 -6.45 -6.65
N ASP A 713 -19.51 -5.81 -5.75
CA ASP A 713 -20.06 -4.85 -4.78
C ASP A 713 -20.86 -3.74 -5.49
N TYR A 714 -20.33 -3.21 -6.59
CA TYR A 714 -21.00 -2.19 -7.40
C TYR A 714 -22.22 -2.75 -8.12
N LEU A 715 -22.07 -3.90 -8.76
CA LEU A 715 -23.15 -4.52 -9.54
C LEU A 715 -24.35 -4.93 -8.69
N ASN A 716 -24.12 -5.32 -7.43
CA ASN A 716 -25.17 -5.67 -6.49
C ASN A 716 -25.88 -4.43 -5.88
N GLY A 717 -25.55 -3.22 -6.32
CA GLY A 717 -26.18 -2.00 -5.82
C GLY A 717 -25.89 -1.74 -4.34
N THR A 718 -24.73 -2.20 -3.84
CA THR A 718 -24.37 -1.93 -2.45
C THR A 718 -24.31 -0.42 -2.21
N PRO A 719 -24.88 0.11 -1.11
CA PRO A 719 -24.94 1.55 -0.88
C PRO A 719 -23.58 2.25 -0.88
N GLU A 720 -22.48 1.55 -0.57
CA GLU A 720 -21.15 1.93 -1.08
C GLU A 720 -20.33 0.78 -1.64
N PRO A 721 -20.18 0.74 -2.96
CA PRO A 721 -19.38 -0.27 -3.58
C PRO A 721 -17.90 0.07 -3.52
N VAL A 722 -17.07 -0.91 -3.12
CA VAL A 722 -15.63 -0.82 -3.27
C VAL A 722 -15.24 -1.31 -4.65
N TYR A 723 -15.00 -0.34 -5.53
CA TYR A 723 -14.59 -0.64 -6.90
C TYR A 723 -13.35 -1.55 -6.95
N ASN A 724 -13.41 -2.62 -7.74
CA ASN A 724 -12.29 -3.54 -7.91
C ASN A 724 -11.00 -2.82 -8.36
N PHE A 725 -11.10 -1.85 -9.27
CA PHE A 725 -9.94 -1.03 -9.67
C PHE A 725 -9.35 -0.15 -8.55
N LYS A 726 -10.06 0.09 -7.44
CA LYS A 726 -9.56 0.83 -6.27
C LYS A 726 -8.82 -0.05 -5.26
N ARG A 727 -8.99 -1.38 -5.31
CA ARG A 727 -8.35 -2.32 -4.38
C ARG A 727 -6.81 -2.35 -4.59
N GLU A 728 -6.09 -2.62 -3.50
CA GLU A 728 -4.62 -2.62 -3.48
C GLU A 728 -3.99 -3.98 -3.84
N TRP A 729 -4.68 -4.76 -4.68
CA TRP A 729 -4.32 -6.12 -5.10
C TRP A 729 -3.58 -6.21 -6.45
N GLU A 730 -2.91 -7.32 -6.71
CA GLU A 730 -2.04 -7.56 -7.87
C GLU A 730 -2.45 -8.84 -8.59
N ARG A 731 -2.20 -8.94 -9.90
CA ARG A 731 -2.49 -10.12 -10.72
C ARG A 731 -1.25 -10.60 -11.47
N PRO A 732 -1.08 -11.91 -11.68
CA PRO A 732 -0.04 -12.42 -12.55
C PRO A 732 -0.28 -11.97 -14.00
N ALA A 733 0.77 -11.58 -14.69
CA ALA A 733 0.76 -11.28 -16.12
C ALA A 733 2.13 -11.58 -16.73
N PHE A 734 2.21 -11.67 -18.05
CA PHE A 734 3.44 -11.79 -18.81
C PHE A 734 3.67 -10.50 -19.60
N LEU A 735 4.85 -9.90 -19.43
CA LEU A 735 5.28 -8.69 -20.15
C LEU A 735 6.27 -9.08 -21.24
N GLU A 736 5.97 -8.69 -22.48
CA GLU A 736 6.94 -8.62 -23.58
C GLU A 736 7.18 -7.16 -23.93
N TRP A 737 8.45 -6.75 -23.87
CA TRP A 737 8.92 -5.42 -24.22
C TRP A 737 9.66 -5.43 -25.55
N PHE A 738 9.16 -4.69 -26.53
CA PHE A 738 9.77 -4.56 -27.85
C PHE A 738 10.36 -3.16 -28.02
N GLU A 739 11.65 -3.09 -28.34
CA GLU A 739 12.30 -1.82 -28.68
C GLU A 739 11.87 -1.34 -30.07
N PRO A 740 12.01 -0.03 -30.38
CA PRO A 740 11.87 0.46 -31.75
C PRO A 740 12.86 -0.28 -32.68
N GLY A 741 12.36 -0.84 -33.79
CA GLY A 741 13.22 -1.58 -34.74
C GLY A 741 13.33 -3.09 -34.52
N GLU A 742 12.28 -3.72 -33.97
CA GLU A 742 11.98 -5.18 -33.97
C GLU A 742 12.52 -6.04 -32.82
N SER A 743 13.61 -5.67 -32.14
CA SER A 743 14.18 -6.54 -31.11
C SER A 743 13.27 -6.68 -29.89
N LEU A 744 12.86 -7.92 -29.56
CA LEU A 744 12.35 -8.27 -28.24
C LEU A 744 13.47 -7.98 -27.22
N GLY A 745 13.24 -6.98 -26.37
CA GLY A 745 14.20 -6.59 -25.32
C GLY A 745 14.07 -7.48 -24.09
N LEU A 746 12.84 -7.76 -23.66
CA LEU A 746 12.57 -8.55 -22.45
C LEU A 746 11.23 -9.29 -22.57
N GLY A 747 11.19 -10.56 -22.15
CA GLY A 747 9.95 -11.33 -22.00
C GLY A 747 9.93 -12.05 -20.65
N ARG A 748 8.96 -11.75 -19.78
CA ARG A 748 8.89 -12.39 -18.46
C ARG A 748 7.54 -12.27 -17.76
N ASP A 749 7.30 -13.13 -16.79
CA ASP A 749 6.24 -13.00 -15.80
C ASP A 749 6.45 -11.79 -14.86
N ILE A 750 5.35 -11.12 -14.53
CA ILE A 750 5.27 -9.90 -13.73
C ILE A 750 4.05 -9.89 -12.83
N GLY A 751 4.10 -9.06 -11.79
CA GLY A 751 2.89 -8.60 -11.10
C GLY A 751 2.31 -7.36 -11.78
N LEU A 752 1.01 -7.38 -12.06
CA LEU A 752 0.25 -6.30 -12.68
C LEU A 752 -0.77 -5.72 -11.70
N ARG A 753 -0.89 -4.39 -11.65
CA ARG A 753 -1.82 -3.72 -10.74
C ARG A 753 -2.23 -2.33 -11.22
N ILE A 754 -3.44 -1.88 -10.90
CA ILE A 754 -3.87 -0.50 -11.15
C ILE A 754 -3.09 0.51 -10.30
N HIS A 755 -2.65 1.59 -10.94
CA HIS A 755 -2.02 2.76 -10.33
C HIS A 755 -2.98 3.97 -10.30
N GLY A 756 -2.82 4.83 -9.29
CA GLY A 756 -3.50 6.13 -9.20
C GLY A 756 -4.28 6.29 -7.90
N GLY A 757 -4.95 7.44 -7.76
CA GLY A 757 -6.00 7.66 -6.77
C GLY A 757 -7.32 7.88 -7.50
N TRP A 758 -7.61 9.13 -7.82
CA TRP A 758 -8.79 9.53 -8.61
C TRP A 758 -8.78 9.00 -10.06
N THR A 759 -7.60 9.02 -10.70
CA THR A 759 -7.42 8.67 -12.13
C THR A 759 -7.72 7.20 -12.47
N ARG A 760 -7.97 6.35 -11.47
CA ARG A 760 -8.39 4.95 -11.66
C ARG A 760 -9.78 4.82 -12.29
N HIS A 761 -10.59 5.88 -12.25
CA HIS A 761 -11.90 5.92 -12.86
C HIS A 761 -11.85 6.05 -14.39
N TYR A 762 -10.77 6.59 -14.96
CA TYR A 762 -10.65 6.69 -16.42
C TYR A 762 -10.63 5.30 -17.06
N TYR A 763 -11.19 5.19 -18.27
CA TYR A 763 -11.18 3.93 -19.02
C TYR A 763 -9.77 3.44 -19.30
N GLN A 764 -8.87 4.34 -19.69
CA GLN A 764 -7.45 4.03 -19.72
C GLN A 764 -6.84 4.17 -18.32
N LYS A 765 -6.71 3.05 -17.61
CA LYS A 765 -6.05 3.02 -16.29
C LYS A 765 -4.53 3.01 -16.42
N SER A 766 -3.85 3.59 -15.42
CA SER A 766 -2.40 3.42 -15.25
C SER A 766 -2.08 2.05 -14.66
N LEU A 767 -0.97 1.44 -15.08
CA LEU A 767 -0.55 0.09 -14.68
C LEU A 767 0.80 0.12 -13.98
N ARG A 768 0.90 -0.50 -12.80
CA ARG A 768 2.16 -0.82 -12.14
C ARG A 768 2.64 -2.19 -12.61
N LEU A 769 3.92 -2.26 -12.94
CA LEU A 769 4.63 -3.49 -13.29
C LEU A 769 5.60 -3.82 -12.16
N TYR A 770 5.54 -5.05 -11.65
CA TYR A 770 6.36 -5.51 -10.54
C TYR A 770 7.21 -6.72 -10.95
N ALA A 771 8.52 -6.60 -10.78
CA ALA A 771 9.42 -7.74 -10.75
C ALA A 771 9.53 -8.21 -9.29
N ARG A 772 9.17 -9.46 -9.02
CA ARG A 772 9.18 -10.06 -7.67
C ARG A 772 9.53 -11.54 -7.74
N PRO A 773 10.18 -12.09 -6.70
CA PRO A 773 10.46 -13.52 -6.58
C PRO A 773 9.23 -14.41 -6.88
N ARG A 774 8.06 -14.02 -6.38
CA ARG A 774 6.80 -14.75 -6.61
C ARG A 774 6.30 -14.82 -8.07
N TYR A 775 6.92 -14.09 -9.00
CA TYR A 775 6.64 -14.22 -10.43
C TYR A 775 7.86 -14.70 -11.22
N GLY A 776 9.04 -14.81 -10.60
CA GLY A 776 10.29 -15.05 -11.31
C GLY A 776 11.38 -14.15 -10.75
N GLU A 777 12.21 -13.52 -11.60
CA GLU A 777 13.27 -12.66 -11.08
C GLU A 777 12.73 -11.40 -10.41
N ALA A 778 13.48 -10.93 -9.41
CA ALA A 778 13.11 -9.78 -8.60
C ALA A 778 13.46 -8.42 -9.23
N VAL A 779 13.96 -8.40 -10.47
CA VAL A 779 14.36 -7.22 -11.24
C VAL A 779 13.96 -7.37 -12.72
N PHE A 780 13.80 -6.26 -13.42
CA PHE A 780 13.76 -6.18 -14.87
C PHE A 780 15.16 -5.79 -15.34
N ALA A 781 15.94 -6.77 -15.83
CA ALA A 781 17.27 -6.53 -16.38
C ALA A 781 17.15 -6.01 -17.83
N HIS A 782 16.71 -4.77 -17.98
CA HIS A 782 16.57 -4.10 -19.28
C HIS A 782 16.71 -2.57 -19.13
N ARG A 783 17.39 -1.94 -20.09
CA ARG A 783 17.57 -0.48 -20.12
C ARG A 783 16.35 0.19 -20.74
N PHE A 784 15.28 0.31 -19.95
CA PHE A 784 14.03 0.94 -20.42
C PHE A 784 14.18 2.42 -20.78
N PHE A 785 15.08 3.13 -20.10
CA PHE A 785 15.33 4.55 -20.31
C PHE A 785 16.75 4.73 -20.85
N PRO A 786 16.92 5.01 -22.15
CA PRO A 786 18.25 5.16 -22.75
C PRO A 786 19.10 6.26 -22.10
N ASP A 787 18.47 7.31 -21.57
CA ASP A 787 19.18 8.44 -20.96
C ASP A 787 19.60 8.18 -19.51
N LEU A 788 19.14 7.08 -18.89
CA LEU A 788 19.59 6.66 -17.57
C LEU A 788 20.75 5.67 -17.71
N ASP A 789 21.73 5.79 -16.83
CA ASP A 789 22.80 4.81 -16.65
C ASP A 789 22.36 3.71 -15.67
N MET A 790 21.21 3.10 -15.96
CA MET A 790 20.60 2.05 -15.15
C MET A 790 20.10 0.92 -16.03
N GLY A 791 20.56 -0.31 -15.73
CA GLY A 791 20.17 -1.53 -16.44
C GLY A 791 19.11 -2.36 -15.73
N GLU A 792 18.78 -2.06 -14.47
CA GLU A 792 17.90 -2.88 -13.66
C GLU A 792 16.82 -2.06 -12.95
N PHE A 793 15.56 -2.53 -13.04
CA PHE A 793 14.42 -1.89 -12.40
C PHE A 793 13.59 -2.91 -11.63
N ARG A 794 13.15 -2.62 -10.40
CA ARG A 794 12.24 -3.53 -9.67
C ARG A 794 10.77 -3.25 -9.95
N ARG A 795 10.44 -1.99 -10.26
CA ARG A 795 9.07 -1.49 -10.38
C ARG A 795 9.01 -0.39 -11.42
N LEU A 796 8.05 -0.51 -12.31
CA LEU A 796 7.77 0.47 -13.36
C LEU A 796 6.29 0.84 -13.35
N ILE A 797 5.96 1.95 -14.01
CA ILE A 797 4.58 2.40 -14.19
C ILE A 797 4.37 2.71 -15.67
N LEU A 798 3.39 2.07 -16.29
CA LEU A 798 2.78 2.56 -17.52
C LEU A 798 1.70 3.55 -17.10
N ARG A 799 2.02 4.84 -17.10
CA ARG A 799 1.16 5.91 -16.60
C ARG A 799 0.33 6.52 -17.73
N ASN A 800 -0.97 6.65 -17.55
CA ASN A 800 -1.89 7.33 -18.48
C ASN A 800 -1.76 8.86 -18.48
N ALA A 801 -0.62 9.43 -18.07
CA ALA A 801 -0.46 10.88 -17.80
C ALA A 801 -1.32 11.47 -16.66
N GLY A 802 -2.03 10.65 -15.88
CA GLY A 802 -2.81 11.07 -14.71
C GLY A 802 -3.93 12.06 -15.05
N ASN A 803 -4.13 13.14 -14.28
CA ASN A 803 -5.14 14.16 -14.60
C ASN A 803 -4.83 14.88 -15.93
N GLY A 804 -3.57 14.84 -16.38
CA GLY A 804 -3.14 15.31 -17.69
C GLY A 804 -3.69 14.50 -18.86
N TRP A 805 -4.26 13.31 -18.62
CA TRP A 805 -4.84 12.42 -19.63
C TRP A 805 -5.87 13.12 -20.52
N LYS A 806 -6.80 13.84 -19.90
CA LYS A 806 -7.89 14.56 -20.59
C LYS A 806 -7.44 15.83 -21.33
N THR A 807 -6.14 16.18 -21.26
CA THR A 807 -5.61 17.44 -21.78
C THR A 807 -4.42 17.21 -22.72
N ALA A 808 -3.25 17.77 -22.42
CA ALA A 808 -2.08 17.72 -23.28
C ALA A 808 -1.29 16.40 -23.16
N PHE A 809 -1.63 15.52 -22.22
CA PHE A 809 -0.96 14.22 -22.00
C PHE A 809 0.55 14.29 -21.65
N MET A 810 1.09 15.49 -21.38
CA MET A 810 2.54 15.70 -21.22
C MET A 810 2.98 16.51 -19.99
N ARG A 811 2.05 17.07 -19.21
CA ARG A 811 2.36 17.98 -18.08
C ARG A 811 3.34 17.38 -17.08
N ASP A 812 3.04 16.18 -16.60
CA ASP A 812 3.88 15.45 -15.64
C ASP A 812 5.30 15.19 -16.19
N ALA A 813 5.42 14.85 -17.48
CA ALA A 813 6.70 14.65 -18.13
C ALA A 813 7.50 15.95 -18.29
N VAL A 814 6.82 17.05 -18.60
CA VAL A 814 7.42 18.40 -18.66
C VAL A 814 7.88 18.83 -17.27
N GLY A 815 7.04 18.69 -16.25
CA GLY A 815 7.38 19.01 -14.87
C GLY A 815 8.64 18.29 -14.40
N HIS A 816 8.71 16.98 -14.59
CA HIS A 816 9.87 16.18 -14.18
C HIS A 816 11.17 16.47 -14.98
N GLU A 817 11.08 16.91 -16.23
CA GLU A 817 12.26 17.40 -16.96
C GLU A 817 12.83 18.67 -16.30
N LEU A 818 11.95 19.57 -15.86
CA LEU A 818 12.35 20.81 -15.19
C LEU A 818 12.94 20.53 -13.79
N THR A 819 12.41 19.54 -13.07
CA THR A 819 12.89 19.20 -11.72
C THR A 819 14.31 18.65 -11.72
N ALA A 820 14.68 17.85 -12.71
CA ALA A 820 16.02 17.25 -12.84
C ALA A 820 17.13 18.31 -12.86
N ARG A 821 16.88 19.47 -13.48
CA ARG A 821 17.86 20.58 -13.56
C ARG A 821 18.04 21.35 -12.26
N MET A 822 17.07 21.26 -11.35
CA MET A 822 17.12 21.91 -10.03
C MET A 822 17.73 21.01 -8.94
N GLY A 823 18.24 19.82 -9.30
CA GLY A 823 18.89 18.90 -8.37
C GLY A 823 17.92 18.07 -7.51
N PHE A 824 16.68 17.91 -7.96
CA PHE A 824 15.70 17.01 -7.34
C PHE A 824 15.79 15.61 -7.90
N GLU A 825 15.33 14.65 -7.10
CA GLU A 825 14.89 13.36 -7.59
C GLU A 825 13.74 13.55 -8.60
N PHE A 826 13.75 12.80 -9.70
CA PHE A 826 12.79 12.95 -10.80
C PHE A 826 12.41 11.59 -11.41
N GLN A 827 11.25 11.52 -12.07
CA GLN A 827 10.85 10.33 -12.81
C GLN A 827 11.29 10.43 -14.27
N ALA A 828 12.07 9.45 -14.74
CA ALA A 828 12.29 9.30 -16.16
C ALA A 828 10.96 9.05 -16.91
N TRP A 829 10.96 9.38 -18.20
CA TRP A 829 9.79 9.34 -19.07
C TRP A 829 10.14 8.65 -20.38
N ARG A 830 9.28 7.76 -20.86
CA ARG A 830 9.36 7.22 -22.22
C ARG A 830 7.95 6.91 -22.76
N PRO A 831 7.51 7.53 -23.88
CA PRO A 831 6.21 7.21 -24.45
C PRO A 831 6.24 5.78 -25.00
N THR A 832 5.20 5.00 -24.70
CA THR A 832 5.14 3.56 -24.95
C THR A 832 3.76 3.20 -25.46
N VAL A 833 3.68 2.41 -26.54
CA VAL A 833 2.41 1.81 -26.97
C VAL A 833 2.14 0.57 -26.14
N VAL A 834 0.93 0.44 -25.58
CA VAL A 834 0.54 -0.71 -24.77
C VAL A 834 -0.42 -1.59 -25.55
N TYR A 835 -0.18 -2.90 -25.49
CA TYR A 835 -1.13 -3.93 -25.90
C TYR A 835 -1.54 -4.75 -24.67
N LEU A 836 -2.84 -4.96 -24.48
CA LEU A 836 -3.38 -5.90 -23.48
C LEU A 836 -4.03 -7.07 -24.21
N ASN A 837 -3.54 -8.29 -24.00
CA ASN A 837 -4.03 -9.51 -24.66
C ASN A 837 -4.17 -9.36 -26.19
N GLY A 838 -3.16 -8.74 -26.83
CA GLY A 838 -3.16 -8.50 -28.28
C GLY A 838 -4.02 -7.32 -28.75
N GLN A 839 -4.73 -6.61 -27.86
CA GLN A 839 -5.51 -5.43 -28.20
C GLN A 839 -4.76 -4.13 -27.94
N PHE A 840 -4.81 -3.20 -28.90
CA PHE A 840 -4.21 -1.87 -28.73
C PHE A 840 -4.90 -1.10 -27.60
N TRP A 841 -4.10 -0.63 -26.64
CA TRP A 841 -4.55 0.06 -25.43
C TRP A 841 -4.14 1.53 -25.38
N GLY A 842 -3.59 2.05 -26.48
CA GLY A 842 -3.12 3.43 -26.59
C GLY A 842 -1.71 3.65 -26.03
N ILE A 843 -1.30 4.91 -26.06
CA ILE A 843 -0.06 5.38 -25.45
C ILE A 843 -0.18 5.39 -23.92
N HIS A 844 0.85 4.90 -23.24
CA HIS A 844 1.16 5.21 -21.85
C HIS A 844 2.54 5.86 -21.77
N ASN A 845 2.75 6.68 -20.76
CA ASN A 845 4.05 7.19 -20.38
C ASN A 845 4.70 6.17 -19.45
N LEU A 846 5.71 5.44 -19.91
CA LEU A 846 6.55 4.65 -19.01
C LEU A 846 7.26 5.59 -18.05
N ARG A 847 7.14 5.32 -16.75
CA ARG A 847 7.76 6.06 -15.66
C ARG A 847 8.46 5.08 -14.72
N GLU A 848 9.53 5.57 -14.10
CA GLU A 848 10.03 4.99 -12.87
C GLU A 848 8.99 5.15 -11.75
N ARG A 849 9.05 4.31 -10.73
CA ARG A 849 8.21 4.47 -9.53
C ARG A 849 9.04 5.06 -8.40
N ILE A 850 8.78 6.32 -8.02
CA ILE A 850 9.38 6.90 -6.81
C ILE A 850 8.86 6.14 -5.57
N ASP A 851 9.67 5.21 -5.08
CA ASP A 851 9.54 4.52 -3.81
C ASP A 851 10.95 4.23 -3.25
N SER A 852 11.07 3.43 -2.18
CA SER A 852 12.38 3.12 -1.59
C SER A 852 13.32 2.36 -2.51
N HIS A 853 12.81 1.64 -3.53
CA HIS A 853 13.68 0.97 -4.51
C HIS A 853 14.26 1.97 -5.50
N TYR A 854 13.45 2.94 -5.94
CA TYR A 854 13.94 4.06 -6.75
C TYR A 854 14.99 4.86 -6.01
N LEU A 855 14.72 5.27 -4.77
CA LEU A 855 15.68 6.03 -3.98
C LEU A 855 16.96 5.22 -3.76
N SER A 856 16.84 3.92 -3.50
CA SER A 856 18.01 3.06 -3.34
C SER A 856 18.88 3.03 -4.60
N ALA A 857 18.27 2.88 -5.77
CA ALA A 857 18.99 2.87 -7.04
C ALA A 857 19.64 4.22 -7.40
N HIS A 858 19.06 5.34 -6.98
CA HIS A 858 19.54 6.68 -7.34
C HIS A 858 20.50 7.32 -6.32
N THR A 859 20.46 6.85 -5.07
CA THR A 859 21.21 7.49 -3.95
C THR A 859 22.28 6.58 -3.37
N GLY A 860 22.25 5.28 -3.66
CA GLY A 860 23.16 4.28 -3.10
C GLY A 860 22.82 3.80 -1.69
N HIS A 861 21.82 4.40 -1.02
CA HIS A 861 21.32 3.93 0.28
C HIS A 861 20.49 2.66 0.11
N HIS A 862 20.63 1.67 1.00
CA HIS A 862 19.76 0.50 0.94
C HIS A 862 18.32 0.88 1.31
N SER A 863 17.33 0.21 0.71
CA SER A 863 15.90 0.50 0.93
C SER A 863 15.46 0.50 2.41
N SER A 864 16.15 -0.26 3.28
CA SER A 864 15.93 -0.30 4.74
C SER A 864 16.53 0.88 5.51
N GLU A 865 17.41 1.65 4.87
CA GLU A 865 18.11 2.82 5.42
C GLU A 865 17.40 4.13 5.05
N ILE A 866 16.15 4.06 4.57
CA ILE A 866 15.41 5.21 4.05
C ILE A 866 14.13 5.42 4.86
N ASP A 867 13.93 6.64 5.33
CA ASP A 867 12.59 7.10 5.70
C ASP A 867 11.96 7.80 4.50
N LEU A 868 10.76 7.38 4.11
CA LEU A 868 9.99 7.97 3.00
C LEU A 868 8.56 8.25 3.48
N LEU A 869 8.15 9.51 3.42
CA LEU A 869 6.84 9.97 3.86
C LEU A 869 6.02 10.55 2.69
N GLN A 870 4.71 10.32 2.75
CA GLN A 870 3.69 10.95 1.90
C GLN A 870 2.42 11.09 2.74
N HIS A 871 2.44 12.06 3.66
CA HIS A 871 1.54 12.26 4.82
C HIS A 871 1.49 11.10 5.84
N THR A 872 1.87 9.90 5.40
CA THR A 872 1.97 8.64 6.12
C THR A 872 3.32 8.02 5.82
N VAL A 873 3.75 7.07 6.65
CA VAL A 873 4.97 6.31 6.40
C VAL A 873 4.78 5.42 5.17
N LYS A 874 5.66 5.54 4.18
CA LYS A 874 5.73 4.64 3.02
C LYS A 874 6.85 3.63 3.17
N THR A 875 7.96 4.04 3.77
CA THR A 875 9.11 3.20 4.17
C THR A 875 9.76 3.84 5.38
N GLY A 876 10.36 3.03 6.25
CA GLY A 876 10.98 3.51 7.49
C GLY A 876 9.96 3.82 8.58
N ASP A 877 10.11 4.98 9.23
CA ASP A 877 9.24 5.49 10.30
C ASP A 877 9.13 7.03 10.25
N MET A 878 8.44 7.64 11.23
CA MET A 878 8.24 9.09 11.31
C MET A 878 8.91 9.78 12.51
N LYS A 879 9.74 9.07 13.30
CA LYS A 879 10.28 9.59 14.57
C LYS A 879 11.13 10.85 14.37
N HIS A 880 11.99 10.85 13.36
CA HIS A 880 12.83 12.00 13.01
C HIS A 880 12.00 13.19 12.50
N TRP A 881 10.86 12.94 11.84
CA TRP A 881 9.96 14.02 11.41
C TRP A 881 9.19 14.64 12.57
N GLN A 882 8.76 13.83 13.54
CA GLN A 882 8.08 14.32 14.74
C GLN A 882 8.94 15.32 15.52
N GLN A 883 10.27 15.15 15.53
CA GLN A 883 11.20 16.11 16.12
C GLN A 883 11.17 17.47 15.38
N VAL A 884 11.09 17.48 14.04
CA VAL A 884 10.89 18.71 13.25
C VAL A 884 9.56 19.38 13.63
N THR A 885 8.47 18.62 13.72
CA THR A 885 7.17 19.15 14.16
C THR A 885 7.25 19.76 15.57
N SER A 886 7.97 19.12 16.50
CA SER A 886 8.19 19.64 17.85
C SER A 886 8.94 20.97 17.86
N ILE A 887 10.00 21.12 17.04
CA ILE A 887 10.74 22.39 16.90
C ILE A 887 9.81 23.52 16.41
N ILE A 888 8.98 23.23 15.41
CA ILE A 888 8.03 24.22 14.86
C ILE A 888 6.96 24.61 15.90
N ASN A 889 6.48 23.64 16.69
CA ASN A 889 5.48 23.91 17.73
C ASN A 889 6.07 24.69 18.92
N ALA A 890 7.35 24.49 19.22
CA ALA A 890 8.10 25.21 20.26
C ALA A 890 8.82 26.48 19.75
N TRP A 891 8.55 26.93 18.52
CA TRP A 891 9.37 27.93 17.81
C TRP A 891 9.64 29.22 18.57
N GLU A 892 8.64 29.73 19.30
CA GLU A 892 8.76 30.98 20.08
C GLU A 892 9.39 30.76 21.46
N ALA A 893 9.47 29.52 21.93
CA ALA A 893 10.10 29.17 23.21
C ALA A 893 11.60 28.86 23.09
N LEU A 894 12.08 28.59 21.87
CA LEU A 894 13.49 28.34 21.59
C LEU A 894 14.27 29.63 21.33
N ALA A 895 15.54 29.67 21.71
CA ALA A 895 16.40 30.81 21.40
C ALA A 895 16.54 31.01 19.87
N PRO A 896 16.62 32.25 19.36
CA PRO A 896 16.63 32.54 17.92
C PRO A 896 17.72 31.81 17.12
N ASP A 897 18.94 31.68 17.68
CA ASP A 897 20.06 31.02 17.02
C ASP A 897 19.97 29.48 17.11
N GLU A 898 19.42 28.96 18.20
CA GLU A 898 19.26 27.52 18.42
C GLU A 898 18.19 26.91 17.51
N ARG A 899 17.04 27.59 17.34
CA ARG A 899 15.92 27.04 16.55
C ARG A 899 16.27 26.86 15.07
N ILE A 900 17.07 27.77 14.50
CA ILE A 900 17.50 27.68 13.09
C ILE A 900 18.56 26.57 12.94
N ALA A 901 19.56 26.54 13.84
CA ALA A 901 20.60 25.52 13.81
C ALA A 901 20.02 24.10 13.96
N GLN A 902 19.04 23.91 14.85
CA GLN A 902 18.35 22.63 15.00
C GLN A 902 17.58 22.22 13.75
N LEU A 903 16.90 23.16 13.07
CA LEU A 903 16.23 22.85 11.80
C LEU A 903 17.21 22.51 10.70
N GLU A 904 18.31 23.26 10.54
CA GLU A 904 19.33 23.03 9.51
C GLU A 904 20.05 21.69 9.65
N ALA A 905 20.16 21.18 10.88
CA ALA A 905 20.69 19.84 11.15
C ALA A 905 19.76 18.72 10.66
N MET A 906 18.45 19.00 10.53
CA MET A 906 17.43 17.99 10.24
C MET A 906 16.81 18.12 8.85
N VAL A 907 16.86 19.31 8.25
CA VAL A 907 16.17 19.66 7.01
C VAL A 907 17.15 20.32 6.05
N ASP A 908 17.16 19.86 4.81
CA ASP A 908 17.87 20.55 3.74
C ASP A 908 17.06 21.79 3.31
N LEU A 909 17.39 22.95 3.90
CA LEU A 909 16.63 24.18 3.67
C LEU A 909 16.70 24.69 2.23
N ASP A 910 17.79 24.43 1.51
CA ASP A 910 17.93 24.82 0.11
C ASP A 910 17.02 23.98 -0.78
N ASN A 911 16.99 22.67 -0.55
CA ASN A 911 16.06 21.78 -1.23
C ASN A 911 14.59 22.13 -0.93
N LEU A 912 14.26 22.47 0.33
CA LEU A 912 12.91 22.92 0.70
C LEU A 912 12.50 24.21 -0.02
N MET A 913 13.37 25.23 -0.03
CA MET A 913 13.11 26.50 -0.69
C MET A 913 12.89 26.28 -2.19
N ASP A 914 13.77 25.52 -2.84
CA ASP A 914 13.68 25.24 -4.27
C ASP A 914 12.44 24.43 -4.64
N TYR A 915 12.04 23.48 -3.77
CA TYR A 915 10.84 22.69 -3.97
C TYR A 915 9.60 23.59 -3.98
N ILE A 916 9.52 24.51 -3.01
CA ILE A 916 8.42 25.47 -2.94
C ILE A 916 8.47 26.44 -4.13
N ILE A 917 9.64 26.89 -4.55
CA ILE A 917 9.81 27.75 -5.75
C ILE A 917 9.25 27.06 -7.00
N LEU A 918 9.61 25.79 -7.21
CA LEU A 918 9.14 24.99 -8.34
C LEU A 918 7.60 24.88 -8.34
N GLU A 919 7.02 24.45 -7.22
CA GLU A 919 5.57 24.22 -7.08
C GLU A 919 4.77 25.52 -7.28
N VAL A 920 5.26 26.62 -6.71
CA VAL A 920 4.67 27.95 -6.87
C VAL A 920 4.79 28.44 -8.31
N PHE A 921 5.97 28.32 -8.93
CA PHE A 921 6.18 28.81 -10.29
C PHE A 921 5.33 28.05 -11.31
N LEU A 922 5.26 26.72 -11.18
CA LEU A 922 4.50 25.85 -12.08
C LEU A 922 2.98 25.89 -11.86
N ASP A 923 2.53 26.59 -10.83
CA ASP A 923 1.12 26.68 -10.44
C ASP A 923 0.49 25.31 -10.18
N ASN A 924 1.10 24.53 -9.29
CA ASN A 924 0.53 23.23 -8.93
C ASN A 924 -0.74 23.41 -8.09
N THR A 925 -1.88 23.04 -8.68
CA THR A 925 -3.20 23.29 -8.11
C THR A 925 -3.64 22.30 -7.03
N ASP A 926 -2.98 21.15 -6.91
CA ASP A 926 -3.28 20.12 -5.91
C ASP A 926 -2.27 20.09 -4.75
N TRP A 927 -1.31 21.03 -4.75
CA TRP A 927 -0.31 21.27 -3.71
C TRP A 927 -0.69 22.53 -2.90
N PRO A 928 -0.38 22.66 -1.59
CA PRO A 928 0.50 21.84 -0.74
C PRO A 928 -0.22 20.86 0.19
N ARG A 929 -1.56 20.73 0.10
CA ARG A 929 -2.30 19.78 0.95
C ARG A 929 -2.15 18.34 0.46
N ASN A 930 -2.05 18.14 -0.84
CA ASN A 930 -1.70 16.87 -1.47
C ASN A 930 -0.36 17.01 -2.21
N ASN A 931 0.07 15.95 -2.89
CA ASN A 931 1.28 15.92 -3.70
C ASN A 931 2.56 16.32 -2.94
N VAL A 932 2.63 16.01 -1.63
CA VAL A 932 3.84 16.15 -0.81
C VAL A 932 4.53 14.81 -0.55
N ARG A 933 5.80 14.72 -0.93
CA ARG A 933 6.65 13.56 -0.68
C ARG A 933 8.02 14.01 -0.23
N GLN A 934 8.51 13.37 0.83
CA GLN A 934 9.77 13.74 1.45
C GLN A 934 10.49 12.50 1.97
N TRP A 935 11.82 12.55 1.96
CA TRP A 935 12.66 11.43 2.35
C TRP A 935 13.91 11.90 3.08
N ARG A 936 14.54 10.97 3.82
CA ARG A 936 15.90 11.12 4.35
C ARG A 936 16.60 9.76 4.40
N PRO A 937 17.93 9.72 4.27
CA PRO A 937 18.71 8.57 4.70
C PRO A 937 18.76 8.49 6.24
N ARG A 938 18.79 7.28 6.79
CA ARG A 938 18.89 6.99 8.23
C ARG A 938 20.33 7.05 8.73
N THR A 939 21.08 8.04 8.29
CA THR A 939 22.43 8.33 8.76
C THR A 939 22.39 9.45 9.81
N ALA A 940 23.49 9.64 10.54
CA ALA A 940 23.63 10.71 11.53
C ALA A 940 23.43 12.10 10.91
N ASP A 941 23.95 12.31 9.70
CA ASP A 941 23.84 13.58 8.95
C ASP A 941 22.65 13.61 7.97
N GLY A 942 21.73 12.64 8.08
CA GLY A 942 20.64 12.43 7.14
C GLY A 942 19.50 13.44 7.30
N ARG A 943 19.43 14.40 6.37
CA ARG A 943 18.43 15.49 6.37
C ARG A 943 17.22 15.19 5.49
N TRP A 944 16.07 15.74 5.88
CA TRP A 944 14.83 15.69 5.09
C TRP A 944 14.95 16.52 3.82
N ARG A 945 14.55 15.90 2.71
CA ARG A 945 14.47 16.45 1.35
C ARG A 945 13.09 16.17 0.74
N TRP A 946 12.62 17.03 -0.15
CA TRP A 946 11.36 16.91 -0.87
C TRP A 946 11.57 16.45 -2.30
N ILE A 947 10.66 15.61 -2.76
CA ILE A 947 10.62 15.08 -4.12
C ILE A 947 9.37 15.63 -4.79
N PRO A 948 9.49 16.50 -5.81
CA PRO A 948 8.37 16.83 -6.67
C PRO A 948 7.79 15.56 -7.29
N TYR A 949 6.48 15.33 -7.15
CA TYR A 949 5.82 14.17 -7.75
C TYR A 949 4.36 14.48 -8.06
N ASP A 950 3.77 13.72 -8.99
CA ASP A 950 2.38 13.91 -9.42
C ASP A 950 2.16 15.30 -10.02
N LEU A 951 3.02 15.68 -10.97
CA LEU A 951 3.09 17.02 -11.56
C LEU A 951 2.15 17.16 -12.76
N ASP A 952 0.95 16.59 -12.71
CA ASP A 952 -0.04 16.71 -13.78
C ASP A 952 -1.03 17.88 -13.58
N GLY A 953 -1.09 18.44 -12.36
CA GLY A 953 -1.88 19.61 -11.98
C GLY A 953 -1.24 20.98 -12.23
N ILE A 954 -0.16 21.04 -13.01
CA ILE A 954 0.64 22.26 -13.28
C ILE A 954 0.29 22.94 -14.61
N LEU A 955 0.89 24.11 -14.88
CA LEU A 955 0.83 24.82 -16.17
C LEU A 955 -0.61 25.10 -16.63
N GLY A 956 -1.39 25.77 -15.78
CA GLY A 956 -2.74 26.24 -16.08
C GLY A 956 -3.81 25.14 -16.13
N THR A 957 -3.68 24.13 -15.26
CA THR A 957 -4.71 23.08 -15.10
C THR A 957 -5.91 23.64 -14.30
N ALA A 958 -7.07 22.98 -14.37
CA ALA A 958 -8.29 23.38 -13.64
C ALA A 958 -8.82 24.80 -13.95
N GLY A 959 -8.49 25.35 -15.12
CA GLY A 959 -8.96 26.66 -15.56
C GLY A 959 -8.14 27.84 -15.04
N HIS A 960 -7.04 27.58 -14.33
CA HIS A 960 -6.08 28.63 -13.95
C HIS A 960 -5.34 29.15 -15.18
N ASP A 961 -5.01 30.44 -15.16
CA ASP A 961 -4.10 31.06 -16.11
C ASP A 961 -2.76 31.41 -15.45
N ALA A 962 -1.83 31.96 -16.25
CA ALA A 962 -0.49 32.28 -15.79
C ALA A 962 -0.42 33.37 -14.70
N SER A 963 -1.51 34.09 -14.44
CA SER A 963 -1.58 35.14 -13.42
C SER A 963 -1.97 34.63 -12.03
N PHE A 964 -2.34 33.35 -11.87
CA PHE A 964 -2.73 32.81 -10.56
C PHE A 964 -1.59 32.95 -9.53
N ASN A 965 -1.85 33.62 -8.42
CA ASN A 965 -0.82 33.95 -7.43
C ASN A 965 -0.66 32.85 -6.37
N THR A 966 -0.04 31.74 -6.78
CA THR A 966 0.24 30.57 -5.94
C THR A 966 1.11 30.93 -4.72
N LEU A 967 2.04 31.88 -4.84
CA LEU A 967 2.88 32.34 -3.72
C LEU A 967 2.01 32.94 -2.60
N HIS A 968 1.09 33.82 -2.96
CA HIS A 968 0.19 34.46 -2.01
C HIS A 968 -0.75 33.43 -1.37
N ASN A 969 -1.45 32.64 -2.20
CA ASN A 969 -2.53 31.77 -1.74
C ASN A 969 -2.06 30.50 -1.01
N SER A 970 -0.88 29.97 -1.39
CA SER A 970 -0.41 28.66 -0.92
C SER A 970 0.79 28.74 0.03
N VAL A 971 1.42 29.90 0.17
CA VAL A 971 2.60 30.07 1.04
C VAL A 971 2.44 31.24 2.00
N LEU A 972 2.21 32.46 1.51
CA LEU A 972 2.20 33.65 2.39
C LEU A 972 0.90 33.79 3.20
N HIS A 973 -0.25 33.53 2.57
CA HIS A 973 -1.58 33.70 3.14
C HIS A 973 -2.40 32.40 3.02
N PHE A 974 -1.85 31.33 3.60
CA PHE A 974 -2.46 30.00 3.50
C PHE A 974 -3.82 29.93 4.22
N PRO A 975 -4.89 29.43 3.57
CA PRO A 975 -6.20 29.30 4.19
C PRO A 975 -6.24 28.14 5.20
N GLY A 976 -6.50 28.46 6.47
CA GLY A 976 -6.52 27.50 7.58
C GLY A 976 -5.11 27.12 8.05
N GLN A 977 -4.96 25.96 8.69
CA GLN A 977 -3.65 25.52 9.19
C GLN A 977 -2.77 25.00 8.03
N PRO A 978 -1.58 25.59 7.80
CA PRO A 978 -0.65 25.12 6.78
C PRO A 978 0.04 23.80 7.19
N PRO A 979 0.44 22.96 6.21
CA PRO A 979 1.31 21.82 6.47
C PRO A 979 2.63 22.24 7.13
N ASP A 980 3.25 21.35 7.90
CA ASP A 980 4.45 21.67 8.69
C ASP A 980 5.61 22.22 7.85
N PHE A 981 5.87 21.70 6.65
CA PHE A 981 6.95 22.22 5.81
C PHE A 981 6.70 23.66 5.29
N ILE A 982 5.44 24.05 5.11
CA ILE A 982 5.07 25.44 4.79
C ILE A 982 5.23 26.32 6.04
N ARG A 983 4.86 25.80 7.22
CA ARG A 983 5.13 26.48 8.51
C ARG A 983 6.62 26.71 8.71
N VAL A 984 7.48 25.74 8.39
CA VAL A 984 8.95 25.93 8.42
C VAL A 984 9.34 27.13 7.56
N LEU A 985 8.91 27.19 6.30
CA LEU A 985 9.26 28.30 5.42
C LEU A 985 8.73 29.65 5.94
N GLN A 986 7.47 29.71 6.37
CA GLN A 986 6.87 30.92 6.95
C GLN A 986 7.63 31.41 8.19
N LYS A 987 8.05 30.48 9.06
CA LYS A 987 8.88 30.80 10.22
C LYS A 987 10.27 31.29 9.81
N LEU A 988 10.89 30.70 8.79
CA LEU A 988 12.15 31.20 8.22
C LEU A 988 12.02 32.62 7.65
N PHE A 989 10.88 32.99 7.08
CA PHE A 989 10.64 34.34 6.55
C PHE A 989 10.59 35.44 7.61
N THR A 990 10.43 35.08 8.89
CA THR A 990 10.59 36.02 10.01
C THR A 990 12.05 36.46 10.18
N HIS A 991 13.01 35.71 9.64
CA HIS A 991 14.43 36.05 9.66
C HIS A 991 14.86 36.67 8.32
N PRO A 992 15.34 37.93 8.28
CA PRO A 992 15.61 38.65 7.03
C PRO A 992 16.53 37.89 6.06
N ARG A 993 17.58 37.26 6.58
CA ARG A 993 18.56 36.51 5.78
C ARG A 993 17.96 35.33 5.02
N HIS A 994 17.06 34.56 5.65
CA HIS A 994 16.43 33.40 5.00
C HIS A 994 15.34 33.84 4.01
N ARG A 995 14.61 34.92 4.32
CA ARG A 995 13.68 35.55 3.37
C ARG A 995 14.41 36.03 2.10
N GLN A 996 15.52 36.74 2.26
CA GLN A 996 16.38 37.19 1.16
C GLN A 996 16.92 36.01 0.36
N ARG A 997 17.42 34.97 1.04
CA ARG A 997 17.90 33.73 0.39
C ARG A 997 16.82 33.14 -0.51
N PHE A 998 15.58 32.98 -0.02
CA PHE A 998 14.46 32.48 -0.82
C PHE A 998 14.17 33.36 -2.05
N ILE A 999 14.10 34.68 -1.89
CA ILE A 999 13.83 35.63 -2.99
C ILE A 999 14.88 35.52 -4.09
N HIS A 1000 16.17 35.50 -3.72
CA HIS A 1000 17.25 35.39 -4.69
C HIS A 1000 17.27 34.02 -5.38
N ARG A 1001 17.08 32.93 -4.62
CA ARG A 1001 16.97 31.59 -5.23
C ARG A 1001 15.79 31.51 -6.21
N PHE A 1002 14.65 32.12 -5.89
CA PHE A 1002 13.50 32.20 -6.80
C PHE A 1002 13.87 32.98 -8.07
N ALA A 1003 14.42 34.19 -7.92
CA ALA A 1003 14.87 34.99 -9.05
C ALA A 1003 15.87 34.25 -9.95
N MET A 1004 16.82 33.52 -9.37
CA MET A 1004 17.81 32.73 -10.11
C MET A 1004 17.18 31.55 -10.85
N HIS A 1005 16.31 30.77 -10.20
CA HIS A 1005 15.66 29.62 -10.85
C HIS A 1005 14.77 30.04 -12.02
N MET A 1006 14.09 31.19 -11.94
CA MET A 1006 13.32 31.74 -13.07
C MET A 1006 14.16 32.03 -14.32
N GLN A 1007 15.47 32.25 -14.15
CA GLN A 1007 16.38 32.63 -15.23
C GLN A 1007 17.14 31.43 -15.84
N ASP A 1008 17.14 30.27 -15.17
CA ASP A 1008 17.71 29.03 -15.70
C ASP A 1008 16.72 27.87 -15.66
N GLY A 1009 16.60 27.19 -14.52
CA GLY A 1009 15.76 25.99 -14.28
C GLY A 1009 14.34 26.12 -14.81
N LEU A 1010 13.74 27.29 -14.61
CA LEU A 1010 12.35 27.61 -14.90
C LEU A 1010 12.23 28.70 -15.96
N SER A 1011 13.24 28.89 -16.81
CA SER A 1011 13.18 29.89 -17.89
C SER A 1011 12.11 29.56 -18.93
N SER A 1012 11.45 30.59 -19.49
CA SER A 1012 10.38 30.44 -20.49
C SER A 1012 10.85 29.59 -21.68
N GLY A 1013 12.08 29.84 -22.17
CA GLY A 1013 12.68 29.07 -23.25
C GLY A 1013 12.83 27.58 -22.93
N ARG A 1014 13.18 27.22 -21.68
CA ARG A 1014 13.32 25.81 -21.27
C ARG A 1014 11.96 25.11 -21.17
N ILE A 1015 10.95 25.79 -20.64
CA ILE A 1015 9.59 25.25 -20.57
C ILE A 1015 9.02 25.05 -21.99
N LEU A 1016 9.19 26.04 -22.87
CA LEU A 1016 8.79 25.93 -24.27
C LEU A 1016 9.52 24.79 -24.99
N HIS A 1017 10.82 24.62 -24.74
CA HIS A 1017 11.60 23.50 -25.29
C HIS A 1017 11.06 22.15 -24.80
N ALA A 1018 10.83 22.00 -23.50
CA ALA A 1018 10.27 20.78 -22.92
C ALA A 1018 8.90 20.44 -23.53
N VAL A 1019 8.00 21.42 -23.65
CA VAL A 1019 6.69 21.25 -24.30
C VAL A 1019 6.85 20.86 -25.77
N GLN A 1020 7.74 21.52 -26.52
CA GLN A 1020 7.98 21.21 -27.93
C GLN A 1020 8.54 19.80 -28.13
N ALA A 1021 9.50 19.40 -27.30
CA ALA A 1021 10.10 18.06 -27.36
C ALA A 1021 9.05 16.97 -27.11
N ARG A 1022 8.18 17.15 -26.10
CA ARG A 1022 7.11 16.20 -25.79
C ARG A 1022 6.01 16.19 -26.85
N GLN A 1023 5.64 17.34 -27.41
CA GLN A 1023 4.72 17.38 -28.55
C GLN A 1023 5.29 16.57 -29.71
N THR A 1024 6.53 16.86 -30.11
CA THR A 1024 7.20 16.21 -31.26
C THR A 1024 7.25 14.70 -31.07
N ALA A 1025 7.53 14.24 -29.85
CA ALA A 1025 7.58 12.82 -29.54
C ALA A 1025 6.19 12.16 -29.57
N LEU A 1026 5.14 12.77 -29.00
CA LEU A 1026 3.81 12.14 -28.86
C LEU A 1026 2.96 12.20 -30.12
N GLU A 1027 3.06 13.30 -30.87
CA GLU A 1027 2.17 13.65 -31.98
C GLU A 1027 1.94 12.53 -33.01
N PRO A 1028 2.95 11.72 -33.42
CA PRO A 1028 2.76 10.64 -34.40
C PRO A 1028 1.75 9.56 -34.00
N GLU A 1029 1.52 9.35 -32.69
CA GLU A 1029 0.62 8.29 -32.19
C GLU A 1029 -0.69 8.85 -31.57
N MET A 1030 -0.78 10.17 -31.39
CA MET A 1030 -1.92 10.77 -30.67
C MET A 1030 -3.25 10.53 -31.37
N GLU A 1031 -3.29 10.49 -32.69
CA GLU A 1031 -4.53 10.25 -33.44
C GLU A 1031 -5.13 8.86 -33.16
N ARG A 1032 -4.28 7.81 -33.12
CA ARG A 1032 -4.69 6.44 -32.71
C ARG A 1032 -5.12 6.40 -31.26
N HIS A 1033 -4.38 7.07 -30.37
CA HIS A 1033 -4.73 7.14 -28.94
C HIS A 1033 -6.09 7.80 -28.72
N ILE A 1034 -6.36 8.93 -29.40
CA ILE A 1034 -7.64 9.64 -29.32
C ILE A 1034 -8.76 8.76 -29.86
N HIS A 1035 -8.60 8.14 -31.04
CA HIS A 1035 -9.60 7.24 -31.59
C HIS A 1035 -9.96 6.07 -30.66
N ARG A 1036 -8.99 5.54 -29.90
CA ARG A 1036 -9.23 4.42 -28.97
C ARG A 1036 -10.08 4.82 -27.76
N TRP A 1037 -9.95 6.06 -27.29
CA TRP A 1037 -10.46 6.50 -25.99
C TRP A 1037 -11.47 7.65 -26.04
N ARG A 1038 -11.68 8.26 -27.21
CA ARG A 1038 -12.68 9.31 -27.40
C ARG A 1038 -14.09 8.82 -27.07
N LYS A 1039 -14.98 9.77 -26.85
CA LYS A 1039 -16.41 9.50 -26.65
C LYS A 1039 -17.02 8.74 -27.82
N ASP A 1040 -17.89 7.78 -27.50
CA ASP A 1040 -18.74 7.10 -28.48
C ASP A 1040 -19.96 8.00 -28.78
N VAL A 1041 -20.12 8.40 -30.06
CA VAL A 1041 -21.20 9.28 -30.51
C VAL A 1041 -22.55 8.61 -30.30
N ASP A 1042 -22.64 7.30 -30.54
CA ASP A 1042 -23.90 6.57 -30.45
C ASP A 1042 -24.34 6.40 -28.99
N ALA A 1043 -23.41 6.38 -28.03
CA ALA A 1043 -23.71 6.34 -26.59
C ALA A 1043 -24.23 7.68 -26.05
N ILE A 1044 -23.70 8.80 -26.57
CA ILE A 1044 -24.18 10.16 -26.25
C ILE A 1044 -25.64 10.32 -26.71
N GLU A 1045 -25.95 9.87 -27.92
CA GLU A 1045 -27.31 9.99 -28.48
C GLU A 1045 -28.34 9.10 -27.74
N ARG A 1046 -27.90 8.05 -27.05
CA ARG A 1046 -28.74 7.19 -26.20
C ARG A 1046 -28.93 7.71 -24.77
N GLY A 1047 -28.17 8.73 -24.34
CA GLY A 1047 -28.26 9.30 -22.99
C GLY A 1047 -27.58 8.46 -21.90
N ASP A 1048 -26.59 7.64 -22.25
CA ASP A 1048 -25.86 6.80 -21.31
C ASP A 1048 -24.96 7.68 -20.40
N HIS A 1049 -25.08 7.55 -19.06
CA HIS A 1049 -24.33 8.36 -18.06
C HIS A 1049 -22.80 8.11 -18.02
N GLU A 1050 -22.26 7.34 -18.97
CA GLU A 1050 -20.87 6.87 -19.06
C GLU A 1050 -19.84 7.96 -19.47
N GLU A 1051 -20.24 9.22 -19.45
CA GLU A 1051 -19.60 10.34 -20.15
C GLU A 1051 -18.33 10.90 -19.49
N GLU A 1052 -18.16 10.74 -18.17
CA GLU A 1052 -17.07 11.38 -17.42
C GLU A 1052 -15.73 10.64 -17.55
N TRP A 1053 -15.73 9.36 -17.90
CA TRP A 1053 -14.54 8.50 -17.81
C TRP A 1053 -13.76 8.33 -19.12
N SER A 1054 -14.29 8.88 -20.22
CA SER A 1054 -13.73 8.86 -21.57
C SER A 1054 -12.84 10.09 -21.87
N LEU A 1055 -12.08 10.01 -22.97
CA LEU A 1055 -11.24 11.11 -23.42
C LEU A 1055 -12.13 12.18 -24.08
N PRO A 1056 -12.09 13.44 -23.64
CA PRO A 1056 -12.97 14.48 -24.17
C PRO A 1056 -12.49 15.09 -25.49
N LEU A 1057 -11.37 14.62 -26.04
CA LEU A 1057 -10.78 15.11 -27.29
C LEU A 1057 -11.35 14.32 -28.46
N TRP A 1058 -11.76 15.01 -29.53
CA TRP A 1058 -12.32 14.37 -30.72
C TRP A 1058 -11.26 14.00 -31.75
N ASP A 1059 -10.25 14.87 -31.89
CA ASP A 1059 -9.20 14.74 -32.88
C ASP A 1059 -7.87 15.38 -32.44
N ILE A 1060 -6.89 15.34 -33.34
CA ILE A 1060 -5.55 15.88 -33.12
C ILE A 1060 -5.53 17.42 -32.93
N TYR A 1061 -6.50 18.16 -33.46
CA TYR A 1061 -6.58 19.62 -33.33
C TYR A 1061 -6.98 20.05 -31.94
N ASP A 1062 -7.90 19.32 -31.30
CA ASP A 1062 -8.25 19.50 -29.89
C ASP A 1062 -7.03 19.31 -28.99
N TRP A 1063 -6.26 18.23 -29.23
CA TRP A 1063 -5.03 17.99 -28.49
C TRP A 1063 -4.01 19.11 -28.70
N ARG A 1064 -3.76 19.53 -29.95
CA ARG A 1064 -2.88 20.67 -30.26
C ARG A 1064 -3.33 21.97 -29.58
N ALA A 1065 -4.64 22.18 -29.41
CA ALA A 1065 -5.18 23.32 -28.66
C ALA A 1065 -4.81 23.25 -27.17
N GLN A 1066 -4.86 22.06 -26.56
CA GLN A 1066 -4.36 21.89 -25.19
C GLN A 1066 -2.86 22.16 -25.09
N VAL A 1067 -2.06 21.73 -26.07
CA VAL A 1067 -0.61 22.02 -26.10
C VAL A 1067 -0.34 23.52 -26.22
N ARG A 1068 -1.12 24.26 -27.02
CA ARG A 1068 -1.00 25.73 -27.12
C ARG A 1068 -1.18 26.42 -25.76
N LYS A 1069 -2.13 25.97 -24.93
CA LYS A 1069 -2.31 26.54 -23.58
C LYS A 1069 -1.06 26.45 -22.71
N LEU A 1070 -0.29 25.35 -22.79
CA LEU A 1070 0.97 25.23 -22.04
C LEU A 1070 2.01 26.23 -22.56
N ARG A 1071 2.10 26.43 -23.89
CA ARG A 1071 3.01 27.41 -24.48
C ARG A 1071 2.64 28.84 -24.09
N ASP A 1072 1.35 29.15 -24.09
CA ASP A 1072 0.88 30.49 -23.74
C ASP A 1072 1.13 30.78 -22.26
N PHE A 1073 0.88 29.80 -21.37
CA PHE A 1073 1.28 29.88 -19.96
C PHE A 1073 2.79 30.13 -19.82
N ALA A 1074 3.62 29.35 -20.52
CA ALA A 1074 5.08 29.47 -20.45
C ALA A 1074 5.60 30.84 -20.90
N LYS A 1075 4.90 31.51 -21.83
CA LYS A 1075 5.29 32.84 -22.33
C LYS A 1075 4.95 33.97 -21.35
N SER A 1076 3.86 33.85 -20.60
CA SER A 1076 3.37 34.93 -19.73
C SER A 1076 3.70 34.75 -18.25
N ARG A 1077 3.99 33.53 -17.78
CA ARG A 1077 4.17 33.23 -16.34
C ARG A 1077 5.25 34.07 -15.67
N HIS A 1078 6.38 34.32 -16.33
CA HIS A 1078 7.49 35.07 -15.75
C HIS A 1078 7.08 36.48 -15.31
N ASP A 1079 6.39 37.24 -16.17
CA ASP A 1079 5.99 38.62 -15.87
C ASP A 1079 5.08 38.69 -14.65
N HIS A 1080 4.15 37.74 -14.54
CA HIS A 1080 3.29 37.60 -13.37
C HIS A 1080 4.08 37.24 -12.11
N VAL A 1081 5.00 36.26 -12.18
CA VAL A 1081 5.76 35.82 -10.99
C VAL A 1081 6.74 36.89 -10.50
N TRP A 1082 7.39 37.64 -11.39
CA TRP A 1082 8.19 38.82 -10.98
C TRP A 1082 7.34 39.82 -10.20
N ASN A 1083 6.15 40.15 -10.68
CA ASN A 1083 5.20 41.04 -10.00
C ASN A 1083 4.71 40.45 -8.67
N HIS A 1084 4.44 39.14 -8.61
CA HIS A 1084 4.02 38.45 -7.39
C HIS A 1084 5.10 38.50 -6.30
N LEU A 1085 6.38 38.31 -6.67
CA LEU A 1085 7.50 38.44 -5.74
C LEU A 1085 7.66 39.88 -5.25
N GLN A 1086 7.63 40.84 -6.18
CA GLN A 1086 7.79 42.26 -5.86
C GLN A 1086 6.71 42.73 -4.87
N LYS A 1087 5.44 42.43 -5.14
CA LYS A 1087 4.31 42.79 -4.26
C LYS A 1087 4.28 41.98 -2.98
N GLY A 1088 4.53 40.67 -3.07
CA GLY A 1088 4.44 39.75 -1.93
C GLY A 1088 5.48 40.02 -0.84
N PHE A 1089 6.65 40.54 -1.21
CA PHE A 1089 7.74 40.84 -0.29
C PHE A 1089 8.11 42.34 -0.21
N LEU A 1090 7.33 43.22 -0.86
CA LEU A 1090 7.57 44.67 -0.89
C LEU A 1090 8.98 45.03 -1.38
N LEU A 1091 9.35 44.50 -2.54
CA LEU A 1091 10.70 44.65 -3.12
C LEU A 1091 10.77 45.86 -4.06
N ASP A 1092 11.97 46.43 -4.16
CA ASP A 1092 12.30 47.44 -5.16
C ASP A 1092 12.35 46.83 -6.58
N GLU A 1093 12.57 47.66 -7.59
CA GLU A 1093 12.72 47.19 -8.98
C GLU A 1093 13.94 46.27 -9.17
N PRO A 1094 13.88 45.29 -10.08
CA PRO A 1094 15.01 44.43 -10.36
C PRO A 1094 16.06 45.13 -11.24
N ALA A 1095 17.33 44.83 -10.99
CA ALA A 1095 18.48 45.30 -11.76
C ALA A 1095 19.35 44.12 -12.25
N MET A 1096 20.22 44.39 -13.21
CA MET A 1096 21.18 43.44 -13.77
C MET A 1096 22.52 43.47 -13.04
N LEU A 1097 22.91 42.32 -12.50
CA LEU A 1097 24.27 42.04 -12.08
C LEU A 1097 25.03 41.35 -13.23
N THR A 1098 26.13 41.98 -13.65
CA THR A 1098 27.07 41.43 -14.62
C THR A 1098 28.40 41.13 -13.93
N LEU A 1099 28.90 39.91 -14.04
CA LEU A 1099 30.22 39.52 -13.56
C LEU A 1099 31.14 39.31 -14.76
N ALA A 1100 32.11 40.20 -14.94
CA ALA A 1100 33.04 40.15 -16.05
C ALA A 1100 33.99 38.95 -15.91
N ASP A 1101 34.14 38.16 -16.98
CA ASP A 1101 35.08 37.04 -17.08
C ASP A 1101 35.62 36.88 -18.51
N PRO A 1102 36.17 37.95 -19.12
CA PRO A 1102 36.53 37.96 -20.54
C PRO A 1102 37.58 36.89 -20.88
N ASP A 1103 38.46 36.56 -19.93
CA ASP A 1103 39.52 35.57 -20.08
C ASP A 1103 39.09 34.15 -19.68
N SER A 1104 37.81 33.93 -19.34
CA SER A 1104 37.27 32.64 -18.88
C SER A 1104 38.07 31.99 -17.74
N ARG A 1105 38.44 32.79 -16.73
CA ARG A 1105 39.21 32.37 -15.55
C ARG A 1105 38.31 31.98 -14.38
N ILE A 1106 37.00 32.20 -14.47
CA ILE A 1106 36.01 31.74 -13.48
C ILE A 1106 35.44 30.39 -13.93
N ARG A 1107 35.53 29.38 -13.04
CA ARG A 1107 34.95 28.05 -13.26
C ARG A 1107 33.43 28.07 -13.07
N SER A 1108 32.97 28.71 -12.00
CA SER A 1108 31.55 28.83 -11.69
C SER A 1108 31.27 30.05 -10.83
N ALA A 1109 30.13 30.70 -11.05
CA ALA A 1109 29.59 31.73 -10.19
C ALA A 1109 28.17 31.36 -9.76
N SER A 1110 27.78 31.70 -8.53
CA SER A 1110 26.44 31.39 -8.00
C SER A 1110 25.94 32.46 -7.03
N ILE A 1111 24.63 32.67 -7.02
CA ILE A 1111 23.91 33.50 -6.05
C ILE A 1111 23.13 32.57 -5.12
N GLU A 1112 23.37 32.67 -3.81
CA GLU A 1112 22.79 31.76 -2.81
C GLU A 1112 23.01 30.27 -3.11
N GLY A 1113 24.10 29.91 -3.79
CA GLY A 1113 24.37 28.54 -4.22
C GLY A 1113 23.63 28.11 -5.50
N VAL A 1114 22.78 28.96 -6.11
CA VAL A 1114 22.17 28.70 -7.41
C VAL A 1114 23.09 29.23 -8.52
N PRO A 1115 23.48 28.41 -9.52
CA PRO A 1115 24.42 28.82 -10.57
C PRO A 1115 23.95 30.02 -11.39
N MET A 1116 24.87 30.92 -11.73
CA MET A 1116 24.66 31.99 -12.71
C MET A 1116 24.86 31.48 -14.14
N LYS A 1117 24.18 32.12 -15.10
CA LYS A 1117 24.34 31.81 -16.52
C LYS A 1117 25.51 32.60 -17.12
N LYS A 1118 26.42 31.92 -17.82
CA LYS A 1118 27.50 32.54 -18.60
C LYS A 1118 27.06 32.76 -20.05
N THR A 1119 27.27 33.98 -20.56
CA THR A 1119 27.03 34.36 -21.96
C THR A 1119 28.17 35.28 -22.39
N GLU A 1120 28.84 35.00 -23.52
CA GLU A 1120 29.84 35.90 -24.12
C GLU A 1120 30.93 36.41 -23.15
N GLY A 1121 31.45 35.54 -22.28
CA GLY A 1121 32.52 35.91 -21.34
C GLY A 1121 32.04 36.73 -20.13
N VAL A 1122 30.74 36.85 -19.89
CA VAL A 1122 30.19 37.44 -18.67
C VAL A 1122 29.18 36.50 -18.00
N TRP A 1123 29.03 36.60 -16.69
CA TRP A 1123 27.95 35.93 -15.96
C TRP A 1123 26.87 36.93 -15.62
N LEU A 1124 25.61 36.58 -15.86
CA LEU A 1124 24.47 37.49 -15.73
C LEU A 1124 23.46 36.98 -14.70
N ALA A 1125 22.90 37.89 -13.92
CA ALA A 1125 21.75 37.65 -13.05
C ALA A 1125 20.89 38.90 -12.89
N ARG A 1126 19.59 38.80 -13.18
CA ARG A 1126 18.58 39.81 -12.85
C ARG A 1126 18.07 39.57 -11.43
N LEU A 1127 18.15 40.56 -10.55
CA LEU A 1127 17.85 40.41 -9.12
C LEU A 1127 17.15 41.66 -8.58
N PHE A 1128 16.31 41.51 -7.57
CA PHE A 1128 15.69 42.65 -6.87
C PHE A 1128 16.75 43.48 -6.14
N THR A 1129 16.70 44.81 -6.27
CA THR A 1129 17.66 45.69 -5.60
C THR A 1129 17.41 45.80 -4.09
N GLY A 1130 18.40 46.26 -3.36
CA GLY A 1130 18.29 46.52 -1.91
C GLY A 1130 18.32 45.27 -1.03
N GLN A 1131 18.41 44.08 -1.60
CA GLN A 1131 18.46 42.81 -0.87
C GLN A 1131 19.90 42.25 -0.81
N PRO A 1132 20.50 42.07 0.39
CA PRO A 1132 21.79 41.39 0.53
C PRO A 1132 21.74 39.94 0.06
N MET A 1133 22.77 39.50 -0.65
CA MET A 1133 22.88 38.15 -1.21
C MET A 1133 24.29 37.58 -1.07
N ARG A 1134 24.41 36.24 -0.99
CA ARG A 1134 25.72 35.58 -1.06
C ARG A 1134 26.11 35.35 -2.53
N LEU A 1135 27.12 36.07 -3.00
CA LEU A 1135 27.74 35.83 -4.32
C LEU A 1135 29.01 34.99 -4.12
N THR A 1136 29.02 33.79 -4.70
CA THR A 1136 30.19 32.91 -4.67
C THR A 1136 30.81 32.83 -6.05
N VAL A 1137 32.12 33.10 -6.14
CA VAL A 1137 32.91 32.97 -7.36
C VAL A 1137 34.00 31.93 -7.12
N GLN A 1138 34.00 30.87 -7.94
CA GLN A 1138 35.03 29.84 -7.92
C GLN A 1138 35.92 29.99 -9.17
N PRO A 1139 37.17 30.46 -9.01
CA PRO A 1139 38.13 30.52 -10.11
C PRO A 1139 38.53 29.11 -10.61
N HIS A 1140 39.03 29.02 -11.83
CA HIS A 1140 39.69 27.81 -12.34
C HIS A 1140 40.93 27.46 -11.52
N HIS A 1141 41.34 26.19 -11.58
CA HIS A 1141 42.56 25.71 -10.92
C HIS A 1141 43.77 26.55 -11.35
N GLY A 1142 44.59 26.98 -10.38
CA GLY A 1142 45.72 27.90 -10.61
C GLY A 1142 45.39 29.39 -10.49
N TRP A 1143 44.12 29.77 -10.22
CA TRP A 1143 43.72 31.16 -9.97
C TRP A 1143 43.13 31.33 -8.55
N LYS A 1144 43.23 32.54 -8.00
CA LYS A 1144 42.53 32.95 -6.78
C LYS A 1144 41.93 34.35 -6.97
N LEU A 1145 40.75 34.56 -6.39
CA LEU A 1145 40.13 35.88 -6.30
C LEU A 1145 40.88 36.70 -5.26
N ALA A 1146 41.52 37.80 -5.68
CA ALA A 1146 42.25 38.72 -4.80
C ALA A 1146 41.39 39.90 -4.34
N GLY A 1147 40.37 40.26 -5.12
CA GLY A 1147 39.54 41.43 -4.86
C GLY A 1147 38.67 41.77 -6.06
N TRP A 1148 38.22 43.02 -6.13
CA TRP A 1148 37.31 43.54 -7.14
C TRP A 1148 37.83 44.88 -7.67
N ALA A 1149 37.96 45.02 -8.98
CA ALA A 1149 38.65 46.15 -9.58
C ALA A 1149 37.91 47.48 -9.42
N ASN A 1150 36.60 47.42 -9.22
CA ASN A 1150 35.73 48.58 -8.98
C ASN A 1150 35.38 48.77 -7.49
N GLU A 1151 35.96 47.99 -6.56
CA GLU A 1151 35.66 48.01 -5.11
C GLU A 1151 34.19 47.71 -4.71
N ASP A 1152 33.27 47.56 -5.66
CA ASP A 1152 31.84 47.26 -5.41
C ASP A 1152 31.55 45.76 -5.13
N GLY A 1153 32.55 44.94 -4.84
CA GLY A 1153 32.37 43.50 -4.65
C GLY A 1153 31.71 43.11 -3.32
N PRO A 1154 31.43 41.81 -3.11
CA PRO A 1154 31.00 41.28 -1.82
C PRO A 1154 31.94 41.69 -0.68
N SER A 1155 31.37 41.99 0.49
CA SER A 1155 32.10 42.22 1.73
C SER A 1155 32.84 40.97 2.23
N ALA A 1156 33.63 41.09 3.29
CA ALA A 1156 34.44 40.00 3.85
C ALA A 1156 33.62 38.76 4.28
N ASP A 1157 32.34 38.94 4.59
CA ASP A 1157 31.35 37.89 4.88
C ASP A 1157 30.71 37.25 3.63
N GLN A 1158 31.14 37.69 2.44
CA GLN A 1158 30.67 37.31 1.11
C GLN A 1158 29.24 37.78 0.78
N LEU A 1159 28.72 38.80 1.48
CA LEU A 1159 27.45 39.42 1.13
C LEU A 1159 27.64 40.57 0.13
N PHE A 1160 26.73 40.67 -0.83
CA PHE A 1160 26.67 41.72 -1.85
C PHE A 1160 25.25 42.26 -1.93
N THR A 1161 25.09 43.57 -2.14
CA THR A 1161 23.77 44.20 -2.29
C THR A 1161 23.73 44.96 -3.61
N LEU A 1162 22.88 44.48 -4.53
CA LEU A 1162 22.67 45.14 -5.80
C LEU A 1162 21.80 46.39 -5.61
N LYS A 1163 22.25 47.55 -6.11
CA LYS A 1163 21.50 48.82 -6.03
C LYS A 1163 20.90 49.24 -7.36
N THR A 1164 21.67 49.05 -8.44
CA THR A 1164 21.33 49.38 -9.82
C THR A 1164 22.02 48.38 -10.74
N ASP A 1165 21.87 48.52 -12.06
CA ASP A 1165 22.66 47.75 -13.02
C ASP A 1165 24.17 47.91 -12.70
N THR A 1166 24.83 46.79 -12.38
CA THR A 1166 26.18 46.78 -11.84
C THR A 1166 27.03 45.77 -12.59
N THR A 1167 28.23 46.17 -13.00
CA THR A 1167 29.25 45.26 -13.54
C THR A 1167 30.37 45.08 -12.53
N LEU A 1168 30.51 43.88 -11.98
CA LEU A 1168 31.62 43.50 -11.11
C LEU A 1168 32.77 42.94 -11.94
N GLN A 1169 33.98 43.41 -11.64
CA GLN A 1169 35.22 42.96 -12.28
C GLN A 1169 36.11 42.23 -11.27
N PRO A 1170 36.06 40.89 -11.22
CA PRO A 1170 36.85 40.11 -10.27
C PRO A 1170 38.34 40.20 -10.61
N GLN A 1171 39.15 40.59 -9.63
CA GLN A 1171 40.60 40.57 -9.75
C GLN A 1171 41.11 39.17 -9.47
N LEU A 1172 41.34 38.40 -10.53
CA LEU A 1172 41.89 37.06 -10.44
C LEU A 1172 43.40 37.11 -10.60
N ILE A 1173 44.13 36.63 -9.58
CA ILE A 1173 45.57 36.48 -9.63
C ILE A 1173 45.96 35.01 -9.72
N LYS A 1174 47.03 34.72 -10.46
CA LYS A 1174 47.57 33.38 -10.57
C LYS A 1174 48.06 32.96 -9.18
N ARG A 1175 47.63 31.79 -8.70
CA ARG A 1175 48.17 31.20 -7.47
C ARG A 1175 49.65 30.93 -7.67
N SER A 1176 50.44 31.18 -6.63
CA SER A 1176 51.81 30.67 -6.63
C SER A 1176 51.76 29.14 -6.67
N GLN A 1177 52.38 28.53 -7.68
CA GLN A 1177 52.44 27.08 -7.85
C GLN A 1177 53.88 26.67 -8.10
N PHE A 1178 54.30 25.60 -7.42
CA PHE A 1178 55.54 24.90 -7.67
C PHE A 1178 55.21 23.51 -8.22
N ARG A 1179 55.75 23.18 -9.38
CA ARG A 1179 55.54 21.89 -10.03
C ARG A 1179 56.88 21.26 -10.36
N PHE A 1180 57.11 20.02 -9.92
CA PHE A 1180 58.23 19.23 -10.41
C PHE A 1180 57.97 18.84 -11.87
N ILE A 1181 58.94 19.13 -12.74
CA ILE A 1181 58.92 18.76 -14.16
C ILE A 1181 59.62 17.41 -14.33
N SER A 1182 60.81 17.27 -13.75
CA SER A 1182 61.57 16.03 -13.78
C SER A 1182 62.46 15.91 -12.54
N ILE A 1183 62.75 14.67 -12.13
CA ILE A 1183 63.72 14.35 -11.08
C ILE A 1183 64.56 13.21 -11.62
N GLN A 1184 65.85 13.45 -11.84
CA GLN A 1184 66.76 12.47 -12.42
C GLN A 1184 68.05 12.34 -11.60
N PRO A 1185 68.55 11.12 -11.35
CA PRO A 1185 69.88 10.95 -10.82
C PRO A 1185 70.93 11.38 -11.86
N THR A 1186 71.98 12.05 -11.39
CA THR A 1186 73.13 12.43 -12.20
C THR A 1186 74.34 11.59 -11.80
N GLY A 1187 75.29 11.42 -12.73
CA GLY A 1187 76.58 10.79 -12.40
C GLY A 1187 77.26 11.53 -11.24
N GLY A 1188 77.65 10.80 -10.20
CA GLY A 1188 78.32 11.36 -9.02
C GLY A 1188 77.50 11.46 -7.74
N GLY A 1189 76.32 10.83 -7.64
CA GLY A 1189 75.59 10.75 -6.36
C GLY A 1189 74.68 11.95 -6.05
N ALA A 1190 74.11 12.60 -7.07
CA ALA A 1190 73.19 13.72 -6.89
C ALA A 1190 71.89 13.53 -7.68
N LEU A 1191 70.80 14.15 -7.21
CA LEU A 1191 69.55 14.32 -7.96
C LEU A 1191 69.51 15.70 -8.61
N GLN A 1192 69.15 15.72 -9.89
CA GLN A 1192 68.80 16.92 -10.62
C GLN A 1192 67.28 17.02 -10.69
N ILE A 1193 66.75 18.12 -10.20
CA ILE A 1193 65.32 18.42 -10.14
C ILE A 1193 65.03 19.60 -11.05
N GLU A 1194 64.29 19.37 -12.11
CA GLU A 1194 63.71 20.45 -12.91
C GLU A 1194 62.33 20.77 -12.35
N TYR A 1195 62.03 22.06 -12.23
CA TYR A 1195 60.75 22.52 -11.73
C TYR A 1195 60.20 23.68 -12.55
N GLU A 1196 58.92 23.93 -12.40
CA GLU A 1196 58.23 25.11 -12.89
C GLU A 1196 57.78 25.92 -11.68
N GLN A 1197 58.12 27.21 -11.68
CA GLN A 1197 57.63 28.16 -10.70
C GLN A 1197 56.70 29.16 -11.37
N LEU A 1198 55.47 29.25 -10.84
CA LEU A 1198 54.48 30.23 -11.24
C LEU A 1198 54.21 31.09 -10.00
N GLY A 1199 54.47 32.40 -10.06
CA GLY A 1199 54.25 33.34 -8.94
C GLY A 1199 55.52 33.75 -8.19
N ALA A 1200 55.43 34.84 -7.42
CA ALA A 1200 56.58 35.56 -6.85
C ALA A 1200 56.92 35.19 -5.39
N THR A 1201 56.28 34.18 -4.79
CA THR A 1201 56.58 33.76 -3.42
C THR A 1201 57.92 33.04 -3.36
N ALA A 1202 58.72 33.41 -2.36
CA ALA A 1202 59.97 32.74 -2.03
C ALA A 1202 59.72 31.28 -1.63
N GLN A 1203 60.71 30.44 -1.90
CA GLN A 1203 60.62 29.01 -1.68
C GLN A 1203 61.95 28.52 -1.17
N ARG A 1204 61.90 27.56 -0.26
CA ARG A 1204 63.12 27.02 0.35
C ARG A 1204 63.15 25.51 0.29
N LEU A 1205 64.34 25.00 0.06
CA LEU A 1205 64.66 23.60 0.23
C LEU A 1205 64.93 23.35 1.71
N GLU A 1206 64.20 22.42 2.28
CA GLU A 1206 64.41 21.92 3.62
C GLU A 1206 64.81 20.45 3.57
N VAL A 1207 65.66 20.08 4.52
CA VAL A 1207 66.23 18.75 4.65
C VAL A 1207 65.98 18.19 6.03
N SER A 1208 65.96 16.87 6.12
CA SER A 1208 65.89 16.20 7.41
C SER A 1208 66.49 14.80 7.37
N THR A 1209 66.94 14.33 8.53
CA THR A 1209 67.26 12.93 8.78
C THR A 1209 66.02 12.08 9.10
N ASN A 1210 64.89 12.71 9.44
CA ASN A 1210 63.62 12.06 9.80
C ASN A 1210 62.40 12.85 9.23
N LEU A 1211 61.17 12.37 9.37
CA LEU A 1211 60.00 13.08 8.79
C LEU A 1211 59.42 14.19 9.70
N LYS A 1212 60.04 14.46 10.85
CA LYS A 1212 59.53 15.38 11.89
C LYS A 1212 60.36 16.66 12.02
N ASP A 1213 61.69 16.57 12.01
CA ASP A 1213 62.59 17.67 12.33
C ASP A 1213 63.26 18.25 11.09
N TRP A 1214 62.66 19.28 10.50
CA TRP A 1214 63.12 19.85 9.23
C TRP A 1214 64.04 21.05 9.45
N ALA A 1215 65.21 21.02 8.81
CA ALA A 1215 66.16 22.12 8.79
C ALA A 1215 66.12 22.82 7.44
N PHE A 1216 66.20 24.15 7.45
CA PHE A 1216 66.41 24.93 6.23
C PHE A 1216 67.79 24.62 5.64
N GLU A 1217 67.84 24.33 4.34
CA GLU A 1217 69.10 24.14 3.61
C GLU A 1217 69.45 25.40 2.81
N ARG A 1218 68.55 25.83 1.90
CA ARG A 1218 68.75 27.03 1.08
C ARG A 1218 67.46 27.56 0.50
N GLU A 1219 67.46 28.84 0.15
CA GLU A 1219 66.44 29.44 -0.71
C GLU A 1219 66.60 28.95 -2.16
N LEU A 1220 65.47 28.78 -2.83
CA LEU A 1220 65.42 28.44 -4.25
C LEU A 1220 65.22 29.73 -5.07
N PRO A 1221 65.91 29.87 -6.21
CA PRO A 1221 65.80 31.07 -7.03
C PRO A 1221 64.39 31.22 -7.60
N THR A 1222 63.80 32.40 -7.40
CA THR A 1222 62.53 32.81 -8.02
C THR A 1222 62.77 33.21 -9.47
N VAL A 1223 62.51 32.31 -10.41
CA VAL A 1223 62.63 32.59 -11.85
C VAL A 1223 61.23 32.77 -12.44
N LEU A 1224 60.85 34.01 -12.74
CA LEU A 1224 59.56 34.35 -13.33
C LEU A 1224 59.63 34.28 -14.86
N GLY A 1225 59.04 33.23 -15.44
CA GLY A 1225 58.82 33.10 -16.88
C GLY A 1225 59.77 32.12 -17.60
N GLN A 1226 59.19 31.27 -18.45
CA GLN A 1226 59.69 30.34 -19.49
C GLN A 1226 61.02 29.56 -19.34
N ALA A 1227 61.86 29.79 -18.33
CA ALA A 1227 63.00 28.96 -18.02
C ALA A 1227 62.64 27.97 -16.90
N THR A 1228 62.77 26.67 -17.17
CA THR A 1228 62.62 25.59 -16.19
C THR A 1228 63.88 25.53 -15.32
N PRO A 1229 63.88 26.06 -14.09
CA PRO A 1229 65.09 26.10 -13.30
C PRO A 1229 65.40 24.69 -12.80
N THR A 1230 66.68 24.47 -12.51
CA THR A 1230 67.17 23.17 -12.09
C THR A 1230 67.83 23.29 -10.72
N ILE A 1231 67.51 22.39 -9.81
CA ILE A 1231 68.18 22.24 -8.51
C ILE A 1231 68.96 20.94 -8.51
N ARG A 1232 70.21 21.00 -8.10
CA ARG A 1232 71.04 19.81 -7.85
C ARG A 1232 71.11 19.54 -6.35
N ILE A 1233 70.73 18.35 -5.93
CA ILE A 1233 70.74 17.89 -4.53
C ILE A 1233 71.72 16.73 -4.41
N GLU A 1234 72.77 16.88 -3.61
CA GLU A 1234 73.73 15.81 -3.35
C GLU A 1234 73.10 14.78 -2.38
N ILE A 1235 73.10 13.51 -2.79
CA ILE A 1235 72.51 12.37 -2.08
C ILE A 1235 73.55 11.26 -1.83
N ASP A 1236 74.83 11.62 -1.83
CA ASP A 1236 75.93 10.69 -1.61
C ASP A 1236 76.08 10.27 -0.14
N GLU A 1237 77.03 9.39 0.13
CA GLU A 1237 77.31 8.84 1.46
C GLU A 1237 77.77 9.89 2.50
N ASN A 1238 78.12 11.11 2.06
CA ASN A 1238 78.51 12.22 2.91
C ASN A 1238 77.34 13.18 3.20
N SER A 1239 76.17 12.98 2.57
CA SER A 1239 75.00 13.83 2.76
C SER A 1239 74.35 13.60 4.14
N PRO A 1240 74.25 14.63 5.00
CA PRO A 1240 73.69 14.50 6.34
C PRO A 1240 72.16 14.36 6.36
N ALA A 1241 71.48 14.36 5.22
CA ALA A 1241 70.02 14.34 5.09
C ALA A 1241 69.49 13.08 4.38
N ARG A 1242 68.29 12.62 4.77
CA ARG A 1242 67.58 11.49 4.16
C ARG A 1242 66.28 11.87 3.47
N PHE A 1243 65.72 13.03 3.82
CA PHE A 1243 64.47 13.54 3.28
C PHE A 1243 64.66 14.99 2.84
N TYR A 1244 64.02 15.35 1.73
CA TYR A 1244 64.05 16.68 1.14
C TYR A 1244 62.61 17.12 0.88
N ARG A 1245 62.31 18.38 1.14
CA ARG A 1245 61.03 18.99 0.74
C ARG A 1245 61.25 20.43 0.29
N ILE A 1246 60.36 20.88 -0.58
CA ILE A 1246 60.32 22.28 -0.99
C ILE A 1246 59.12 22.91 -0.32
N VAL A 1247 59.37 23.93 0.49
CA VAL A 1247 58.33 24.68 1.20
C VAL A 1247 58.11 25.99 0.49
N VAL A 1248 56.86 26.21 0.07
CA VAL A 1248 56.41 27.52 -0.40
C VAL A 1248 55.95 28.29 0.82
N THR A 1249 56.75 29.25 1.26
CA THR A 1249 56.36 30.13 2.37
C THR A 1249 55.23 31.07 1.90
N PRO A 1250 54.16 31.24 2.71
CA PRO A 1250 53.05 32.15 2.40
C PRO A 1250 53.49 33.58 2.10
#